data_AF-A0AAD7T0V6-F1
#
_entry.id   AF-A0AAD7T0V6-F1
#
_cell.length_a   1.000
_cell.length_b   1.000
_cell.length_c   1.000
_cell.angle_alpha   90.00
_cell.angle_beta   90.00
_cell.angle_gamma   90.00
#
_symmetry.space_group_name_H-M   'P 1'
#
loop_
_entity.id
_entity.type
_entity.pdbx_description
1 polymer ?
#
loop_
_entity_poly.entity_id
_entity_poly.type
_entity_poly.pdbx_seq_one_letter_code
_entity_poly.pdbx_strand_id
1 'polypeptide(L)'
;MDTIQLVFICIERLLPFAAFTKCFCNNSFASLPAYKGAIYQVLELAAERCGKLFPLAKQGGQEEELKLMMEWASSGFMPTGPDSFRPPLEASDLGVSDSLESSLSDYQPPSKKKYVNKTRLAPDQDCNREKMVKEVLGKGKTIEDFCLSCGSIHIEIFHPLFEGSLCLKCKDNFTETLYRYDDDGYQSYCTVCCAGLEVILCGNNSCCRCYCKDCLNTLVGPGTFDRLTDVDPWSCYLCLPSQRYGVLKRRLDWSMRVQEFFVNDSAVEFEPHRVYPSIPASRRRPLKVLSLFDGIATGYLVLRDLGFKVDRYIASEICEDSIAVGMIKHEGKIEHVNDVRCITRKHIAEWGPFDLLIGGSPCNDLSMVNPARKGLFGFNVSRKISVDVSVRFIASPPMGNKWHYPSVHLCALHTSPPTPCTKGTGRLFFEYYRMLTMMRPKEGDDRPFFWLFENVVAMGRGDKADICRFLECNPVLIDAVKVSPAHRARYFWGNLPGMNRPLATSLNDHVNLQDCLEIGRTAKFDKVRTITTKSNSIRQGKSETLPVVMNGKEDYLWCTEIERIFGFPKHYTDVNNMGRGQRQKVLGRSWSVPVIRHLFAPLKDYFACEVLLRADQRGTKRGTSNELNHRFAKLRSSPGESVANAQVIAVNVSSTSALCSDELAAHIYEAS
;
A
#
# COMPACT_ATOMS: atom_id res chain seq x y z
N MET A 1 -15.31 33.38 -25.89
CA MET A 1 -16.55 32.65 -25.53
C MET A 1 -16.14 31.24 -25.24
N ASP A 2 -16.10 30.94 -23.95
CA ASP A 2 -15.33 29.85 -23.36
C ASP A 2 -16.03 28.52 -23.56
N THR A 3 -15.32 27.56 -24.17
CA THR A 3 -15.71 26.15 -24.13
C THR A 3 -14.90 25.50 -23.01
N ILE A 4 -15.54 25.36 -21.85
CA ILE A 4 -15.04 24.64 -20.68
C ILE A 4 -14.87 23.17 -21.08
N GLN A 5 -13.63 22.71 -21.25
CA GLN A 5 -13.33 21.29 -21.41
C GLN A 5 -13.33 20.63 -20.02
N LEU A 6 -14.51 20.19 -19.59
CA LEU A 6 -14.72 19.36 -18.41
C LEU A 6 -13.83 18.11 -18.48
N VAL A 7 -13.11 17.84 -17.40
CA VAL A 7 -12.43 16.56 -17.21
C VAL A 7 -13.50 15.48 -17.16
N PHE A 8 -13.49 14.55 -18.12
CA PHE A 8 -14.30 13.34 -18.09
C PHE A 8 -13.99 12.54 -16.81
N ILE A 9 -14.84 12.69 -15.81
CA ILE A 9 -15.25 11.55 -14.99
C ILE A 9 -16.01 10.64 -15.97
N CYS A 10 -15.73 9.34 -15.98
CA CYS A 10 -16.62 8.40 -16.65
C CYS A 10 -17.95 8.42 -15.86
N ILE A 11 -18.87 9.31 -16.24
CA ILE A 11 -20.17 9.50 -15.59
C ILE A 11 -20.96 8.19 -15.63
N GLU A 12 -20.64 7.30 -16.58
CA GLU A 12 -21.21 5.95 -16.69
C GLU A 12 -20.97 5.07 -15.45
N ARG A 13 -20.00 5.38 -14.58
CA ARG A 13 -19.74 4.63 -13.34
C ARG A 13 -20.20 5.35 -12.06
N LEU A 14 -20.65 6.61 -12.14
CA LEU A 14 -21.19 7.31 -10.99
C LEU A 14 -22.64 6.88 -10.76
N LEU A 15 -22.90 6.27 -9.61
CA LEU A 15 -24.26 5.95 -9.21
C LEU A 15 -24.94 7.19 -8.60
N PRO A 16 -26.24 7.42 -8.87
CA PRO A 16 -27.00 8.46 -8.19
C PRO A 16 -26.93 8.29 -6.67
N PHE A 17 -27.04 9.38 -5.90
CA PHE A 17 -27.07 9.29 -4.44
C PHE A 17 -28.19 8.36 -3.91
N ALA A 18 -29.27 8.24 -4.68
CA ALA A 18 -30.33 7.25 -4.53
C ALA A 18 -29.84 5.80 -4.35
N ALA A 19 -28.71 5.45 -4.95
CA ALA A 19 -28.06 4.14 -4.85
C ALA A 19 -27.22 3.99 -3.57
N PHE A 20 -27.54 4.76 -2.52
CA PHE A 20 -26.82 4.79 -1.24
C PHE A 20 -26.46 3.39 -0.73
N THR A 21 -27.41 2.46 -0.71
CA THR A 21 -27.21 1.08 -0.24
C THR A 21 -26.18 0.29 -1.04
N LYS A 22 -25.98 0.61 -2.33
CA LYS A 22 -24.96 -0.04 -3.18
C LYS A 22 -23.56 0.48 -2.89
N CYS A 23 -23.44 1.73 -2.45
CA CYS A 23 -22.16 2.40 -2.20
C CYS A 23 -21.80 2.45 -0.70
N PHE A 24 -22.75 2.15 0.19
CA PHE A 24 -22.57 2.19 1.63
C PHE A 24 -21.77 0.98 2.13
N CYS A 25 -20.76 1.24 2.97
CA CYS A 25 -19.90 0.21 3.54
C CYS A 25 -20.13 0.08 5.04
N ASN A 26 -20.87 -0.95 5.45
CA ASN A 26 -21.14 -1.28 6.87
C ASN A 26 -19.85 -1.39 7.71
N ASN A 27 -18.81 -2.03 7.17
CA ASN A 27 -17.55 -2.21 7.89
C ASN A 27 -16.84 -0.87 8.16
N SER A 28 -16.80 0.01 7.15
CA SER A 28 -16.22 1.35 7.30
C SER A 28 -17.04 2.19 8.27
N PHE A 29 -18.37 2.10 8.21
CA PHE A 29 -19.26 2.79 9.14
C PHE A 29 -19.07 2.36 10.60
N ALA A 30 -18.86 1.06 10.84
CA ALA A 30 -18.65 0.53 12.18
C ALA A 30 -17.25 0.81 12.75
N SER A 31 -16.23 0.95 11.89
CA SER A 31 -14.82 0.97 12.33
C SER A 31 -14.08 2.27 12.08
N LEU A 32 -14.60 3.18 11.25
CA LEU A 32 -13.93 4.42 10.85
C LEU A 32 -14.79 5.63 11.24
N PRO A 33 -14.43 6.37 12.31
CA PRO A 33 -15.18 7.54 12.77
C PRO A 33 -15.35 8.61 11.69
N ALA A 34 -14.35 8.80 10.82
CA ALA A 34 -14.41 9.73 9.69
C ALA A 34 -15.47 9.32 8.66
N TYR A 35 -15.58 8.02 8.36
CA TYR A 35 -16.62 7.51 7.47
C TYR A 35 -18.01 7.68 8.08
N LYS A 36 -18.19 7.31 9.35
CA LYS A 36 -19.46 7.49 10.08
C LYS A 36 -19.92 8.94 10.08
N GLY A 37 -19.01 9.87 10.38
CA GLY A 37 -19.29 11.31 10.35
C GLY A 37 -19.65 11.84 8.96
N ALA A 38 -18.95 11.38 7.91
CA ALA A 38 -19.28 11.74 6.53
C ALA A 38 -20.67 11.23 6.09
N ILE A 39 -21.07 10.05 6.57
CA ILE A 39 -22.41 9.50 6.30
C ILE A 39 -23.49 10.33 7.00
N TYR A 40 -23.27 10.74 8.26
CA TYR A 40 -24.18 11.67 8.94
C TYR A 40 -24.37 12.97 8.14
N GLN A 41 -23.26 13.64 7.80
CA GLN A 41 -23.29 14.93 7.08
C GLN A 41 -23.95 14.83 5.70
N VAL A 42 -23.69 13.76 4.94
CA VAL A 42 -24.30 13.61 3.61
C VAL A 42 -25.80 13.30 3.70
N LEU A 43 -26.22 12.56 4.72
CA LEU A 43 -27.64 12.31 4.97
C LEU A 43 -28.35 13.54 5.52
N GLU A 44 -27.67 14.37 6.31
CA GLU A 44 -28.17 15.64 6.84
C GLU A 44 -28.45 16.61 5.68
N LEU A 45 -27.47 16.79 4.80
CA LEU A 45 -27.63 17.60 3.59
C LEU A 45 -28.74 17.06 2.68
N ALA A 46 -28.84 15.73 2.54
CA ALA A 46 -29.90 15.11 1.75
C ALA A 46 -31.28 15.36 2.37
N ALA A 47 -31.39 15.30 3.70
CA ALA A 47 -32.61 15.56 4.44
C ALA A 47 -33.05 17.02 4.31
N GLU A 48 -32.10 17.96 4.43
CA GLU A 48 -32.34 19.39 4.22
C GLU A 48 -32.90 19.66 2.82
N ARG A 49 -32.26 19.10 1.77
CA ARG A 49 -32.66 19.29 0.37
C ARG A 49 -34.07 18.79 0.07
N CYS A 50 -34.53 17.74 0.73
CA CYS A 50 -35.87 17.18 0.52
C CYS A 50 -36.88 17.58 1.61
N GLY A 51 -36.52 18.52 2.50
CA GLY A 51 -37.39 18.96 3.60
C GLY A 51 -37.73 17.87 4.61
N LYS A 52 -36.91 16.80 4.70
CA LYS A 52 -37.10 15.70 5.64
C LYS A 52 -36.64 16.13 7.03
N LEU A 53 -37.57 16.17 7.98
CA LEU A 53 -37.28 16.42 9.38
C LEU A 53 -37.12 15.10 10.14
N PHE A 54 -36.10 15.02 10.99
CA PHE A 54 -35.94 13.94 11.97
C PHE A 54 -36.30 14.49 13.36
N PRO A 55 -36.98 13.70 14.23
CA PRO A 55 -37.27 14.15 15.58
C PRO A 55 -35.96 14.43 16.32
N LEU A 56 -35.77 15.67 16.80
CA LEU A 56 -34.72 15.99 17.77
C LEU A 56 -34.98 15.13 19.02
N ALA A 57 -34.18 14.09 19.20
CA ALA A 57 -34.32 13.20 20.34
C ALA A 57 -33.96 14.00 21.60
N LYS A 58 -34.98 14.40 22.37
CA LYS A 58 -34.83 15.20 23.59
C LYS A 58 -33.97 14.52 24.68
N GLN A 59 -33.58 13.25 24.51
CA GLN A 59 -32.65 12.53 25.40
C GLN A 59 -31.76 11.49 24.68
N GLY A 60 -31.72 11.45 23.34
CA GLY A 60 -30.88 10.54 22.55
C GLY A 60 -29.94 11.35 21.67
N GLY A 61 -28.62 11.18 21.80
CA GLY A 61 -27.65 11.99 21.07
C GLY A 61 -27.68 11.82 19.54
N GLN A 62 -26.75 12.48 18.85
CA GLN A 62 -26.51 12.38 17.38
C GLN A 62 -26.50 10.93 16.84
N GLU A 63 -26.21 9.95 17.69
CA GLU A 63 -26.22 8.51 17.39
C GLU A 63 -27.62 7.99 17.00
N GLU A 64 -28.67 8.43 17.68
CA GLU A 64 -30.05 7.97 17.46
C GLU A 64 -30.67 8.63 16.23
N GLU A 65 -30.38 9.91 16.03
CA GLU A 65 -30.72 10.63 14.81
C GLU A 65 -30.05 10.00 13.58
N LEU A 66 -28.73 9.72 13.67
CA LEU A 66 -28.01 9.02 12.61
C LEU A 66 -28.64 7.65 12.29
N LYS A 67 -29.11 6.91 13.29
CA LYS A 67 -29.79 5.64 13.09
C LYS A 67 -31.07 5.81 12.27
N LEU A 68 -31.89 6.82 12.57
CA LEU A 68 -33.11 7.14 11.81
C LEU A 68 -32.79 7.56 10.36
N MET A 69 -31.74 8.37 10.17
CA MET A 69 -31.29 8.78 8.83
C MET A 69 -30.78 7.60 8.00
N MET A 70 -30.08 6.67 8.66
CA MET A 70 -29.58 5.43 8.05
C MET A 70 -30.73 4.51 7.63
N GLU A 71 -31.77 4.37 8.45
CA GLU A 71 -32.99 3.62 8.11
C GLU A 71 -33.71 4.27 6.91
N TRP A 72 -33.81 5.60 6.91
CA TRP A 72 -34.39 6.37 5.79
C TRP A 72 -33.63 6.15 4.48
N ALA A 73 -32.30 6.26 4.50
CA ALA A 73 -31.45 6.03 3.34
C ALA A 73 -31.50 4.58 2.84
N SER A 74 -31.51 3.63 3.78
CA SER A 74 -31.59 2.19 3.46
C SER A 74 -32.95 1.81 2.88
N SER A 75 -34.00 2.57 3.20
CA SER A 75 -35.35 2.42 2.66
C SER A 75 -35.58 3.16 1.34
N GLY A 76 -34.51 3.61 0.66
CA GLY A 76 -34.62 4.31 -0.62
C GLY A 76 -35.15 5.74 -0.50
N PHE A 77 -34.93 6.38 0.65
CA PHE A 77 -35.32 7.77 0.93
C PHE A 77 -36.85 8.00 0.98
N MET A 78 -37.64 7.00 1.37
CA MET A 78 -39.10 7.12 1.48
C MET A 78 -39.56 8.12 2.56
N PRO A 79 -40.73 8.79 2.38
CA PRO A 79 -41.70 8.63 1.30
C PRO A 79 -41.43 9.50 0.07
N THR A 80 -40.53 10.48 0.17
CA THR A 80 -40.24 11.43 -0.91
C THR A 80 -39.46 10.79 -2.06
N GLY A 81 -38.69 9.75 -1.76
CA GLY A 81 -37.89 9.04 -2.74
C GLY A 81 -36.74 9.88 -3.31
N PRO A 82 -35.95 9.30 -4.22
CA PRO A 82 -34.72 9.91 -4.71
C PRO A 82 -34.92 11.10 -5.65
N ASP A 83 -36.11 11.25 -6.24
CA ASP A 83 -36.41 12.36 -7.16
C ASP A 83 -36.49 13.72 -6.44
N SER A 84 -36.69 13.70 -5.12
CA SER A 84 -36.67 14.90 -4.28
C SER A 84 -35.29 15.57 -4.16
N PHE A 85 -34.22 14.93 -4.63
CA PHE A 85 -32.88 15.52 -4.69
C PHE A 85 -32.63 16.36 -5.94
N ARG A 86 -33.56 16.36 -6.91
CA ARG A 86 -33.39 17.11 -8.17
C ARG A 86 -33.53 18.61 -7.92
N PRO A 87 -32.71 19.47 -8.57
CA PRO A 87 -32.92 20.91 -8.53
C PRO A 87 -34.32 21.28 -9.06
N PRO A 88 -34.95 22.36 -8.56
CA PRO A 88 -36.17 22.88 -9.16
C PRO A 88 -35.92 23.25 -10.63
N LEU A 89 -36.79 22.80 -11.54
CA LEU A 89 -36.72 23.18 -12.95
C LEU A 89 -37.09 24.66 -13.06
N GLU A 90 -36.10 25.54 -13.29
CA GLU A 90 -36.38 26.89 -13.74
C GLU A 90 -36.92 26.87 -15.17
N ALA A 91 -38.05 27.53 -15.37
CA ALA A 91 -38.72 27.65 -16.64
C ALA A 91 -37.92 28.55 -17.59
N SER A 92 -37.35 27.99 -18.65
CA SER A 92 -37.33 28.64 -19.97
C SER A 92 -37.07 27.61 -21.06
N ASP A 93 -38.12 27.43 -21.84
CA ASP A 93 -38.20 26.69 -23.08
C ASP A 93 -37.49 27.46 -24.20
N LEU A 94 -36.89 26.75 -25.15
CA LEU A 94 -36.91 26.97 -26.61
C LEU A 94 -35.77 26.18 -27.27
N GLY A 95 -36.16 25.13 -27.99
CA GLY A 95 -35.25 24.14 -28.57
C GLY A 95 -34.55 24.52 -29.87
N VAL A 96 -33.52 23.75 -30.21
CA VAL A 96 -33.11 23.43 -31.59
C VAL A 96 -32.53 22.01 -31.61
N SER A 97 -32.88 21.30 -32.68
CA SER A 97 -32.63 19.92 -33.02
C SER A 97 -31.16 19.54 -33.31
N ASP A 98 -30.92 18.25 -33.12
CA ASP A 98 -29.79 17.41 -33.53
C ASP A 98 -29.39 17.52 -35.03
N SER A 99 -28.08 17.56 -35.35
CA SER A 99 -27.48 17.00 -36.59
C SER A 99 -25.95 17.25 -36.74
N LEU A 100 -25.20 16.14 -36.65
CA LEU A 100 -24.06 15.65 -37.48
C LEU A 100 -22.85 16.53 -37.90
N GLU A 101 -21.69 16.06 -37.41
CA GLU A 101 -20.45 15.65 -38.10
C GLU A 101 -19.41 16.63 -38.72
N SER A 102 -18.15 16.32 -38.35
CA SER A 102 -16.91 16.32 -39.14
C SER A 102 -16.13 17.62 -39.36
N SER A 103 -14.98 17.74 -38.68
CA SER A 103 -13.68 17.88 -39.36
C SER A 103 -12.51 17.72 -38.36
N LEU A 104 -11.62 16.79 -38.68
CA LEU A 104 -10.32 16.59 -38.04
C LEU A 104 -9.36 17.70 -38.46
N SER A 105 -8.69 18.36 -37.51
CA SER A 105 -7.34 18.90 -37.76
C SER A 105 -6.50 18.92 -36.48
N ASP A 106 -5.33 18.30 -36.61
CA ASP A 106 -4.07 18.40 -35.86
C ASP A 106 -4.10 18.90 -34.41
N TYR A 107 -4.17 17.96 -33.46
CA TYR A 107 -3.97 18.22 -32.04
C TYR A 107 -2.56 17.79 -31.61
N GLN A 108 -1.71 18.76 -31.28
CA GLN A 108 -0.49 18.56 -30.50
C GLN A 108 -0.87 18.15 -29.05
N PRO A 109 -0.15 17.21 -28.40
CA PRO A 109 -0.54 16.71 -27.09
C PRO A 109 -0.41 17.79 -25.99
N PRO A 110 -1.41 17.93 -25.09
CA PRO A 110 -1.38 18.92 -24.03
C PRO A 110 -0.51 18.46 -22.84
N SER A 111 0.06 19.44 -22.15
CA SER A 111 0.92 19.27 -20.98
C SER A 111 0.22 18.68 -19.75
N LYS A 112 1.03 18.01 -18.92
CA LYS A 112 0.74 17.35 -17.63
C LYS A 112 -0.37 18.02 -16.79
N LYS A 113 -1.33 17.24 -16.27
CA LYS A 113 -2.35 17.70 -15.31
C LYS A 113 -1.76 17.88 -13.90
N LYS A 114 -1.96 19.06 -13.30
CA LYS A 114 -1.35 19.52 -12.02
C LYS A 114 -2.31 19.63 -10.82
N TYR A 115 -3.61 19.50 -11.05
CA TYR A 115 -4.66 19.65 -10.04
C TYR A 115 -5.64 18.48 -10.14
N VAL A 116 -6.18 18.07 -8.99
CA VAL A 116 -7.18 17.00 -8.92
C VAL A 116 -8.31 17.44 -8.01
N ASN A 117 -9.54 17.30 -8.50
CA ASN A 117 -10.75 17.44 -7.71
C ASN A 117 -11.11 16.05 -7.14
N LYS A 118 -11.01 15.90 -5.82
CA LYS A 118 -11.26 14.66 -5.08
C LYS A 118 -12.61 14.73 -4.40
N THR A 119 -13.43 13.68 -4.52
CA THR A 119 -14.84 13.71 -4.10
C THR A 119 -15.01 13.44 -2.60
N ARG A 120 -15.38 14.45 -1.79
CA ARG A 120 -16.22 14.36 -0.56
C ARG A 120 -16.46 15.73 0.09
N LEU A 121 -17.71 16.21 0.07
CA LEU A 121 -18.14 17.49 0.66
C LEU A 121 -18.03 17.46 2.19
N ALA A 122 -17.52 18.55 2.78
CA ALA A 122 -17.76 18.92 4.18
C ALA A 122 -18.16 20.40 4.21
N PRO A 123 -19.41 20.76 4.57
CA PRO A 123 -19.76 22.13 4.87
C PRO A 123 -19.51 22.47 6.35
N ASP A 124 -19.26 23.76 6.61
CA ASP A 124 -19.30 24.47 7.90
C ASP A 124 -18.03 24.58 8.79
N GLN A 125 -16.83 24.33 8.25
CA GLN A 125 -15.56 24.48 9.00
C GLN A 125 -14.78 25.80 8.77
N ASP A 126 -15.09 26.56 7.72
CA ASP A 126 -14.23 27.69 7.29
C ASP A 126 -14.19 28.84 8.30
N CYS A 127 -15.32 29.17 8.93
CA CYS A 127 -15.39 30.32 9.82
C CYS A 127 -14.54 30.17 11.10
N ASN A 128 -14.27 28.94 11.56
CA ASN A 128 -13.50 28.69 12.77
C ASN A 128 -11.99 28.80 12.53
N ARG A 129 -11.50 28.36 11.37
CA ARG A 129 -10.07 28.44 11.05
C ARG A 129 -9.64 29.86 10.75
N GLU A 130 -10.49 30.67 10.12
CA GLU A 130 -10.21 32.09 9.92
C GLU A 130 -10.14 32.86 11.26
N LYS A 131 -11.07 32.58 12.18
CA LYS A 131 -11.03 33.15 13.54
C LYS A 131 -9.75 32.77 14.28
N MET A 132 -9.37 31.49 14.24
CA MET A 132 -8.09 31.01 14.78
C MET A 132 -6.91 31.83 14.24
N VAL A 133 -6.83 31.99 12.91
CA VAL A 133 -5.72 32.75 12.28
C VAL A 133 -5.72 34.21 12.76
N LYS A 134 -6.88 34.86 12.84
CA LYS A 134 -7.00 36.23 13.38
C LYS A 134 -6.55 36.33 14.84
N GLU A 135 -6.92 35.37 15.70
CA GLU A 135 -6.52 35.33 17.11
C GLU A 135 -5.00 35.11 17.28
N VAL A 136 -4.41 34.25 16.45
CA VAL A 136 -2.96 33.99 16.47
C VAL A 136 -2.17 35.23 16.00
N LEU A 137 -2.67 35.95 15.00
CA LEU A 137 -2.06 37.20 14.53
C LEU A 137 -2.30 38.37 15.50
N GLY A 138 -3.42 38.38 16.22
CA GLY A 138 -3.89 39.47 17.09
C GLY A 138 -3.18 39.65 18.43
N LYS A 139 -2.09 38.91 18.71
CA LYS A 139 -1.38 38.83 20.01
C LYS A 139 -2.31 38.46 21.18
N GLY A 140 -2.50 37.17 21.41
CA GLY A 140 -3.21 36.66 22.59
C GLY A 140 -3.21 35.15 22.74
N LYS A 141 -3.09 34.40 21.63
CA LYS A 141 -2.99 32.93 21.64
C LYS A 141 -1.93 32.43 20.67
N THR A 142 -1.41 31.24 20.92
CA THR A 142 -0.44 30.57 20.06
C THR A 142 -1.15 29.64 19.08
N ILE A 143 -0.49 29.31 17.96
CA ILE A 143 -1.06 28.36 16.98
C ILE A 143 -1.23 26.94 17.57
N GLU A 144 -0.48 26.61 18.63
CA GLU A 144 -0.54 25.32 19.33
C GLU A 144 -1.78 25.17 20.22
N ASP A 145 -2.46 26.28 20.54
CA ASP A 145 -3.74 26.26 21.26
C ASP A 145 -4.91 25.83 20.38
N PHE A 146 -4.66 25.59 19.08
CA PHE A 146 -5.69 25.30 18.10
C PHE A 146 -5.39 24.08 17.23
N CYS A 147 -6.47 23.39 16.84
CA CYS A 147 -6.44 22.31 15.88
C CYS A 147 -6.18 22.88 14.49
N LEU A 148 -5.03 22.60 13.88
CA LEU A 148 -4.68 23.09 12.54
C LEU A 148 -5.66 22.64 11.45
N SER A 149 -6.27 21.47 11.66
CA SER A 149 -7.18 20.86 10.69
C SER A 149 -8.56 21.52 10.68
N CYS A 150 -9.12 21.87 11.84
CA CYS A 150 -10.51 22.36 11.94
C CYS A 150 -10.72 23.65 12.75
N GLY A 151 -9.69 24.20 13.39
CA GLY A 151 -9.77 25.42 14.21
C GLY A 151 -10.31 25.24 15.63
N SER A 152 -10.61 24.00 16.06
CA SER A 152 -11.07 23.72 17.43
C SER A 152 -10.00 24.04 18.48
N ILE A 153 -10.42 24.54 19.64
CA ILE A 153 -9.57 24.76 20.83
C ILE A 153 -9.40 23.50 21.70
N HIS A 154 -10.16 22.43 21.44
CA HIS A 154 -10.11 21.20 22.23
C HIS A 154 -8.99 20.30 21.73
N ILE A 155 -7.78 20.56 22.25
CA ILE A 155 -6.56 19.90 21.80
C ILE A 155 -6.31 18.59 22.53
N GLU A 156 -5.89 17.60 21.76
CA GLU A 156 -5.52 16.27 22.23
C GLU A 156 -4.01 16.03 22.07
N ILE A 157 -3.45 16.41 20.92
CA ILE A 157 -2.04 16.17 20.60
C ILE A 157 -1.50 17.26 19.68
N PHE A 158 -0.19 17.50 19.72
CA PHE A 158 0.46 18.36 18.73
C PHE A 158 0.42 17.76 17.34
N HIS A 159 0.22 18.59 16.32
CA HIS A 159 0.28 18.17 14.94
C HIS A 159 1.73 17.72 14.62
N PRO A 160 1.96 16.51 14.08
CA PRO A 160 3.31 15.95 13.97
C PRO A 160 4.19 16.67 12.95
N LEU A 161 3.60 17.24 11.89
CA LEU A 161 4.35 17.86 10.77
C LEU A 161 4.57 19.39 10.91
N PHE A 162 3.62 20.11 11.50
CA PHE A 162 3.57 21.57 11.53
C PHE A 162 3.33 22.09 12.95
N GLU A 163 3.83 23.29 13.27
CA GLU A 163 3.55 24.00 14.52
C GLU A 163 2.04 24.27 14.63
N GLY A 164 1.45 23.77 15.71
CA GLY A 164 0.01 23.68 15.91
C GLY A 164 -0.39 22.31 16.45
N SER A 165 -1.70 22.10 16.59
CA SER A 165 -2.25 20.94 17.29
C SER A 165 -3.35 20.21 16.50
N LEU A 166 -3.85 19.11 17.06
CA LEU A 166 -4.97 18.31 16.57
C LEU A 166 -5.94 18.04 17.72
N CYS A 167 -7.24 18.21 17.47
CA CYS A 167 -8.29 17.67 18.34
C CYS A 167 -8.45 16.15 18.14
N LEU A 168 -9.17 15.48 19.04
CA LEU A 168 -9.36 14.02 18.99
C LEU A 168 -9.87 13.52 17.63
N LYS A 169 -10.92 14.14 17.09
CA LYS A 169 -11.48 13.79 15.76
C LYS A 169 -10.45 13.91 14.63
N CYS A 170 -9.63 14.97 14.66
CA CYS A 170 -8.63 15.20 13.65
C CYS A 170 -7.39 14.31 13.82
N LYS A 171 -7.02 13.93 15.05
CA LYS A 171 -6.01 12.90 15.35
C LYS A 171 -6.43 11.55 14.77
N ASP A 172 -7.67 11.13 14.98
CA ASP A 172 -8.19 9.87 14.44
C ASP A 172 -8.19 9.87 12.91
N ASN A 173 -8.70 10.95 12.30
CA ASN A 173 -8.68 11.12 10.85
C ASN A 173 -7.24 11.11 10.29
N PHE A 174 -6.31 11.78 10.97
CA PHE A 174 -4.90 11.82 10.56
C PHE A 174 -4.26 10.43 10.61
N THR A 175 -4.54 9.66 11.66
CA THR A 175 -4.08 8.27 11.83
C THR A 175 -4.56 7.37 10.71
N GLU A 176 -5.80 7.58 10.26
CA GLU A 176 -6.46 6.77 9.23
C GLU A 176 -5.99 7.10 7.80
N THR A 177 -5.60 8.34 7.53
CA THR A 177 -5.51 8.86 6.15
C THR A 177 -4.13 9.34 5.71
N LEU A 178 -3.19 9.63 6.62
CA LEU A 178 -1.88 10.19 6.27
C LEU A 178 -1.12 9.37 5.22
N TYR A 179 -1.17 8.05 5.33
CA TYR A 179 -0.46 7.12 4.44
C TYR A 179 -1.38 6.50 3.37
N ARG A 180 -2.46 7.19 3.01
CA ARG A 180 -3.27 6.81 1.86
C ARG A 180 -2.78 7.52 0.61
N TYR A 181 -2.69 6.76 -0.47
CA TYR A 181 -2.20 7.21 -1.75
C TYR A 181 -3.18 6.79 -2.85
N ASP A 182 -3.37 7.67 -3.82
CA ASP A 182 -4.16 7.39 -5.01
C ASP A 182 -3.28 6.68 -6.06
N ASP A 183 -3.91 6.25 -7.15
CA ASP A 183 -3.23 5.52 -8.24
C ASP A 183 -2.17 6.36 -8.97
N ASP A 184 -2.19 7.69 -8.80
CA ASP A 184 -1.16 8.60 -9.32
C ASP A 184 0.12 8.62 -8.46
N GLY A 185 0.10 7.93 -7.32
CA GLY A 185 1.21 7.85 -6.38
C GLY A 185 1.27 8.98 -5.34
N TYR A 186 0.39 9.99 -5.42
CA TYR A 186 0.29 11.07 -4.43
C TYR A 186 -0.65 10.72 -3.28
N GLN A 187 -0.51 11.42 -2.16
CA GLN A 187 -1.40 11.29 -1.02
C GLN A 187 -2.85 11.57 -1.43
N SER A 188 -3.76 10.72 -0.97
CA SER A 188 -5.19 10.86 -1.21
C SER A 188 -5.76 12.13 -0.59
N TYR A 189 -5.18 12.61 0.51
CA TYR A 189 -5.68 13.77 1.26
C TYR A 189 -4.58 14.79 1.54
N CYS A 190 -4.99 16.03 1.83
CA CYS A 190 -4.09 17.12 2.20
C CYS A 190 -3.17 16.71 3.36
N THR A 191 -1.88 17.00 3.23
CA THR A 191 -0.84 16.75 4.23
C THR A 191 -1.11 17.45 5.59
N VAL A 192 -1.87 18.55 5.60
CA VAL A 192 -2.16 19.30 6.83
C VAL A 192 -3.43 18.79 7.49
N CYS A 193 -4.58 18.92 6.81
CA CYS A 193 -5.86 18.62 7.45
C CYS A 193 -6.33 17.17 7.28
N CYS A 194 -5.63 16.36 6.45
CA CYS A 194 -6.07 15.02 6.08
C CYS A 194 -7.49 15.01 5.48
N ALA A 195 -7.84 16.08 4.78
CA ALA A 195 -9.11 16.29 4.08
C ALA A 195 -8.86 17.10 2.80
N GLY A 196 -9.91 17.75 2.29
CA GLY A 196 -9.83 18.68 1.16
C GLY A 196 -10.19 18.04 -0.18
N LEU A 197 -11.04 18.77 -0.91
CA LEU A 197 -11.54 18.39 -2.24
C LEU A 197 -10.51 18.71 -3.33
N GLU A 198 -10.07 19.96 -3.34
CA GLU A 198 -9.17 20.49 -4.35
C GLU A 198 -7.77 20.59 -3.78
N VAL A 199 -6.81 19.86 -4.37
CA VAL A 199 -5.43 19.81 -3.88
C VAL A 199 -4.42 20.17 -4.97
N ILE A 200 -3.34 20.81 -4.55
CA ILE A 200 -2.14 21.03 -5.36
C ILE A 200 -1.06 20.01 -4.97
N LEU A 201 -0.41 19.45 -5.98
CA LEU A 201 0.59 18.38 -5.83
C LEU A 201 2.00 18.97 -5.73
N CYS A 202 2.85 18.37 -4.90
CA CYS A 202 4.26 18.75 -4.83
C CYS A 202 5.01 18.28 -6.09
N GLY A 203 5.72 19.18 -6.77
CA GLY A 203 6.59 18.88 -7.91
C GLY A 203 8.00 18.42 -7.55
N ASN A 204 8.37 18.41 -6.26
CA ASN A 204 9.68 17.91 -5.83
C ASN A 204 9.78 16.38 -6.03
N ASN A 205 10.89 15.94 -6.60
CA ASN A 205 11.14 14.53 -6.88
C ASN A 205 11.04 13.68 -5.61
N SER A 206 10.46 12.48 -5.72
CA SER A 206 10.20 11.58 -4.59
C SER A 206 9.28 12.12 -3.48
N CYS A 207 8.64 13.29 -3.66
CA CYS A 207 7.65 13.82 -2.73
C CYS A 207 6.23 13.54 -3.21
N CYS A 208 5.48 12.75 -2.44
CA CYS A 208 4.12 12.34 -2.77
C CYS A 208 3.05 13.18 -2.05
N ARG A 209 3.39 14.40 -1.60
CA ARG A 209 2.52 15.22 -0.73
C ARG A 209 1.65 16.18 -1.51
N CYS A 210 0.48 16.51 -0.97
CA CYS A 210 -0.46 17.45 -1.56
C CYS A 210 -1.10 18.36 -0.49
N TYR A 211 -1.57 19.53 -0.90
CA TYR A 211 -2.13 20.54 0.01
C TYR A 211 -3.46 21.04 -0.55
N CYS A 212 -4.51 21.08 0.27
CA CYS A 212 -5.80 21.55 -0.19
C CYS A 212 -5.88 23.08 -0.27
N LYS A 213 -6.76 23.56 -1.15
CA LYS A 213 -7.10 24.98 -1.33
C LYS A 213 -7.39 25.67 -0.01
N ASP A 214 -8.24 25.08 0.83
CA ASP A 214 -8.66 25.68 2.10
C ASP A 214 -7.46 25.85 3.05
N CYS A 215 -6.61 24.83 3.19
CA CYS A 215 -5.40 24.96 4.02
C CYS A 215 -4.46 26.04 3.51
N LEU A 216 -4.29 26.17 2.20
CA LEU A 216 -3.41 27.18 1.62
C LEU A 216 -3.97 28.59 1.79
N ASN A 217 -5.24 28.78 1.45
CA ASN A 217 -5.89 30.08 1.50
C ASN A 217 -6.10 30.57 2.93
N THR A 218 -6.32 29.66 3.89
CA THR A 218 -6.54 30.03 5.29
C THR A 218 -5.24 30.13 6.10
N LEU A 219 -4.34 29.13 6.03
CA LEU A 219 -3.16 29.09 6.90
C LEU A 219 -1.95 29.86 6.33
N VAL A 220 -1.81 29.90 5.00
CA VAL A 220 -0.69 30.61 4.35
C VAL A 220 -1.12 32.02 3.98
N GLY A 221 -2.29 32.16 3.35
CA GLY A 221 -2.94 33.45 3.12
C GLY A 221 -3.88 33.42 1.91
N PRO A 222 -4.82 34.38 1.80
CA PRO A 222 -5.83 34.38 0.75
C PRO A 222 -5.22 34.34 -0.68
N GLY A 223 -5.87 33.60 -1.58
CA GLY A 223 -5.45 33.42 -2.97
C GLY A 223 -4.13 32.67 -3.17
N THR A 224 -3.56 32.04 -2.12
CA THR A 224 -2.31 31.29 -2.24
C THR A 224 -2.45 30.11 -3.19
N PHE A 225 -3.58 29.39 -3.14
CA PHE A 225 -3.80 28.24 -4.01
C PHE A 225 -3.65 28.61 -5.50
N ASP A 226 -4.38 29.65 -5.93
CA ASP A 226 -4.40 30.08 -7.33
C ASP A 226 -3.03 30.64 -7.77
N ARG A 227 -2.31 31.34 -6.87
CA ARG A 227 -0.93 31.75 -7.19
C ARG A 227 0.02 30.57 -7.39
N LEU A 228 -0.17 29.49 -6.64
CA LEU A 228 0.69 28.31 -6.73
C LEU A 228 0.37 27.44 -7.93
N THR A 229 -0.84 27.50 -8.51
CA THR A 229 -1.16 26.76 -9.74
C THR A 229 -0.33 27.22 -10.94
N ASP A 230 0.16 28.47 -10.91
CA ASP A 230 1.02 29.05 -11.94
C ASP A 230 2.52 28.73 -11.74
N VAL A 231 2.89 28.12 -10.61
CA VAL A 231 4.29 27.80 -10.27
C VAL A 231 4.61 26.36 -10.66
N ASP A 232 5.61 26.15 -11.51
CA ASP A 232 6.04 24.81 -11.95
C ASP A 232 7.57 24.69 -12.09
N PRO A 233 8.24 23.80 -11.33
CA PRO A 233 7.68 22.93 -10.28
C PRO A 233 7.49 23.67 -8.95
N TRP A 234 6.31 23.54 -8.34
CA TRP A 234 6.12 23.97 -6.95
C TRP A 234 6.68 22.94 -5.96
N SER A 235 7.50 23.40 -5.01
CA SER A 235 7.95 22.58 -3.88
C SER A 235 7.10 22.85 -2.65
N CYS A 236 6.62 21.80 -1.99
CA CYS A 236 5.73 21.95 -0.84
C CYS A 236 6.43 22.43 0.42
N TYR A 237 5.66 22.87 1.42
CA TYR A 237 6.19 23.42 2.68
C TYR A 237 6.96 22.43 3.56
N LEU A 238 6.88 21.13 3.27
CA LEU A 238 7.78 20.12 3.88
C LEU A 238 9.10 19.93 3.12
N CYS A 239 9.13 20.31 1.84
CA CYS A 239 10.34 20.26 1.00
C CYS A 239 11.13 21.57 1.04
N LEU A 240 10.44 22.70 1.21
CA LEU A 240 11.06 24.00 1.30
C LEU A 240 11.86 24.17 2.62
N PRO A 241 12.84 25.10 2.65
CA PRO A 241 13.55 25.46 3.87
C PRO A 241 12.58 25.81 5.01
N SER A 242 13.02 25.56 6.25
CA SER A 242 12.18 25.84 7.43
C SER A 242 12.02 27.34 7.61
N GLN A 243 10.91 27.88 7.13
CA GLN A 243 10.47 29.24 7.40
C GLN A 243 8.97 29.27 7.67
N ARG A 244 8.48 30.42 8.13
CA ARG A 244 7.05 30.64 8.40
C ARG A 244 6.37 31.13 7.12
N TYR A 245 5.28 30.47 6.73
CA TYR A 245 4.44 30.81 5.58
C TYR A 245 3.02 31.11 6.08
N GLY A 246 2.68 32.40 6.23
CA GLY A 246 1.49 32.80 6.98
C GLY A 246 1.61 32.39 8.45
N VAL A 247 0.66 31.62 8.98
CA VAL A 247 0.75 30.99 10.30
C VAL A 247 1.33 29.57 10.25
N LEU A 248 1.49 29.00 9.04
CA LEU A 248 2.01 27.64 8.87
C LEU A 248 3.54 27.62 9.00
N LYS A 249 4.06 26.81 9.92
CA LYS A 249 5.50 26.60 10.09
C LYS A 249 5.80 25.12 10.30
N ARG A 250 6.76 24.59 9.53
CA ARG A 250 7.22 23.20 9.65
C ARG A 250 7.95 23.01 10.98
N ARG A 251 7.68 21.91 11.69
CA ARG A 251 8.45 21.54 12.88
C ARG A 251 9.86 21.08 12.49
N LEU A 252 10.87 21.38 13.30
CA LEU A 252 12.24 20.95 13.01
C LEU A 252 12.43 19.44 13.22
N ASP A 253 11.75 18.90 14.23
CA ASP A 253 11.73 17.50 14.68
C ASP A 253 10.62 16.66 14.02
N TRP A 254 9.94 17.17 12.99
CA TRP A 254 8.79 16.52 12.35
C TRP A 254 9.07 15.07 11.92
N SER A 255 10.29 14.79 11.48
CA SER A 255 10.71 13.49 10.96
C SER A 255 10.68 12.39 12.01
N MET A 256 10.87 12.75 13.30
CA MET A 256 10.74 11.86 14.46
C MET A 256 9.31 11.84 14.99
N ARG A 257 8.70 13.02 15.18
CA ARG A 257 7.34 13.15 15.74
C ARG A 257 6.29 12.37 14.96
N VAL A 258 6.39 12.39 13.62
CA VAL A 258 5.46 11.64 12.77
C VAL A 258 5.57 10.13 13.00
N GLN A 259 6.74 9.63 13.39
CA GLN A 259 6.92 8.21 13.68
C GLN A 259 6.38 7.87 15.06
N GLU A 260 6.71 8.68 16.07
CA GLU A 260 6.17 8.57 17.43
C GLU A 260 4.64 8.62 17.46
N PHE A 261 4.02 9.42 16.58
CA PHE A 261 2.57 9.48 16.42
C PHE A 261 1.91 8.12 16.12
N PHE A 262 2.64 7.19 15.50
CA PHE A 262 2.16 5.84 15.17
C PHE A 262 2.79 4.72 16.02
N VAL A 263 3.65 5.05 16.99
CA VAL A 263 4.15 4.08 17.97
C VAL A 263 3.01 3.73 18.93
N ASN A 264 2.81 2.44 19.18
CA ASN A 264 1.72 1.95 20.03
C ASN A 264 2.29 1.41 21.34
N ASP A 265 1.97 2.04 22.47
CA ASP A 265 2.40 1.68 23.84
C ASP A 265 1.61 0.49 24.43
N SER A 266 1.27 -0.50 23.59
CA SER A 266 0.49 -1.65 24.06
C SER A 266 1.36 -2.58 24.94
N ALA A 267 1.37 -2.29 26.24
CA ALA A 267 1.84 -3.14 27.35
C ALA A 267 3.17 -3.87 27.07
N VAL A 268 4.27 -3.18 27.35
CA VAL A 268 5.66 -3.52 26.98
C VAL A 268 6.11 -4.86 27.57
N GLU A 269 5.84 -5.96 26.87
CA GLU A 269 6.50 -7.27 27.09
C GLU A 269 7.90 -7.31 26.44
N PHE A 270 8.13 -6.48 25.42
CA PHE A 270 9.38 -6.44 24.63
C PHE A 270 9.86 -5.00 24.43
N GLU A 271 11.18 -4.81 24.29
CA GLU A 271 11.76 -3.49 24.01
C GLU A 271 11.25 -2.92 22.66
N PRO A 272 10.93 -1.62 22.61
CA PRO A 272 10.53 -0.98 21.37
C PRO A 272 11.61 -1.12 20.30
N HIS A 273 11.19 -1.49 19.09
CA HIS A 273 12.11 -1.53 17.96
C HIS A 273 12.64 -0.14 17.65
N ARG A 274 13.86 -0.09 17.14
CA ARG A 274 14.48 1.14 16.65
C ARG A 274 13.55 1.87 15.67
N VAL A 275 13.22 3.10 16.01
CA VAL A 275 12.45 4.02 15.16
C VAL A 275 13.42 4.82 14.30
N TYR A 276 13.16 4.87 12.99
CA TYR A 276 13.98 5.63 12.04
C TYR A 276 13.32 6.97 11.71
N PRO A 277 14.05 8.09 11.65
CA PRO A 277 13.48 9.36 11.19
C PRO A 277 13.06 9.29 9.72
N SER A 278 11.95 9.95 9.40
CA SER A 278 11.51 10.15 8.01
C SER A 278 12.58 10.89 7.20
N ILE A 279 12.80 10.48 5.95
CA ILE A 279 13.85 11.06 5.09
C ILE A 279 13.26 12.19 4.22
N PRO A 280 13.88 13.38 4.17
CA PRO A 280 13.49 14.44 3.25
C PRO A 280 13.49 13.96 1.79
N ALA A 281 12.50 14.39 0.99
CA ALA A 281 12.28 13.87 -0.36
C ALA A 281 13.52 13.88 -1.27
N SER A 282 14.34 14.95 -1.21
CA SER A 282 15.58 15.10 -1.99
C SER A 282 16.68 14.09 -1.63
N ARG A 283 16.60 13.46 -0.46
CA ARG A 283 17.59 12.48 0.04
C ARG A 283 17.09 11.04 -0.07
N ARG A 284 15.87 10.82 -0.53
CA ARG A 284 15.29 9.47 -0.67
C ARG A 284 15.96 8.76 -1.84
N ARG A 285 16.46 7.54 -1.57
CA ARG A 285 17.08 6.68 -2.57
C ARG A 285 16.17 5.50 -2.95
N PRO A 286 16.40 4.88 -4.11
CA PRO A 286 15.73 3.63 -4.48
C PRO A 286 15.86 2.52 -3.42
N LEU A 287 14.84 1.66 -3.34
CA LEU A 287 14.69 0.60 -2.36
C LEU A 287 15.40 -0.69 -2.80
N LYS A 288 16.14 -1.34 -1.88
CA LYS A 288 16.67 -2.70 -2.06
C LYS A 288 15.91 -3.70 -1.21
N VAL A 289 15.39 -4.76 -1.82
CA VAL A 289 14.50 -5.74 -1.17
C VAL A 289 15.06 -7.15 -1.26
N LEU A 290 15.02 -7.87 -0.14
CA LEU A 290 15.15 -9.32 -0.10
C LEU A 290 13.79 -9.92 0.28
N SER A 291 13.22 -10.72 -0.62
CA SER A 291 11.95 -11.43 -0.40
C SER A 291 12.22 -12.92 -0.25
N LEU A 292 11.86 -13.49 0.89
CA LEU A 292 11.99 -14.92 1.17
C LEU A 292 10.62 -15.58 1.07
N PHE A 293 10.54 -16.73 0.41
CA PHE A 293 9.27 -17.40 0.13
C PHE A 293 8.34 -16.49 -0.68
N ASP A 294 8.89 -15.89 -1.75
CA ASP A 294 8.28 -14.77 -2.49
C ASP A 294 6.94 -15.13 -3.13
N GLY A 295 6.70 -16.42 -3.41
CA GLY A 295 5.50 -16.89 -4.07
C GLY A 295 5.34 -16.21 -5.42
N ILE A 296 4.17 -15.61 -5.66
CA ILE A 296 3.84 -14.96 -6.94
C ILE A 296 4.24 -13.48 -6.97
N ALA A 297 5.33 -13.10 -6.30
CA ALA A 297 5.90 -11.75 -6.31
C ALA A 297 4.92 -10.64 -5.88
N THR A 298 4.11 -10.89 -4.85
CA THR A 298 3.14 -9.91 -4.34
C THR A 298 3.84 -8.67 -3.77
N GLY A 299 4.99 -8.84 -3.11
CA GLY A 299 5.78 -7.74 -2.58
C GLY A 299 6.22 -6.76 -3.68
N TYR A 300 6.83 -7.28 -4.75
CA TYR A 300 7.24 -6.46 -5.90
C TYR A 300 6.06 -5.77 -6.59
N LEU A 301 4.96 -6.50 -6.83
CA LEU A 301 3.73 -5.95 -7.39
C LEU A 301 3.28 -4.71 -6.62
N VAL A 302 3.17 -4.81 -5.30
CA VAL A 302 2.70 -3.71 -4.45
C VAL A 302 3.68 -2.55 -4.42
N LEU A 303 4.99 -2.82 -4.36
CA LEU A 303 6.00 -1.77 -4.39
C LEU A 303 5.91 -0.95 -5.70
N ARG A 304 5.72 -1.64 -6.83
CA ARG A 304 5.51 -1.01 -8.12
C ARG A 304 4.19 -0.23 -8.17
N ASP A 305 3.08 -0.80 -7.70
CA ASP A 305 1.77 -0.15 -7.70
C ASP A 305 1.74 1.08 -6.78
N LEU A 306 2.54 1.09 -5.71
CA LEU A 306 2.77 2.27 -4.89
C LEU A 306 3.74 3.28 -5.54
N GLY A 307 4.40 2.93 -6.65
CA GLY A 307 5.32 3.82 -7.36
C GLY A 307 6.72 3.90 -6.74
N PHE A 308 7.17 2.92 -5.97
CA PHE A 308 8.54 2.90 -5.47
C PHE A 308 9.55 2.69 -6.59
N LYS A 309 10.67 3.41 -6.55
CA LYS A 309 11.87 3.07 -7.30
C LYS A 309 12.53 1.88 -6.61
N VAL A 310 12.47 0.71 -7.23
CA VAL A 310 13.13 -0.50 -6.73
C VAL A 310 14.47 -0.65 -7.45
N ASP A 311 15.56 -0.51 -6.71
CA ASP A 311 16.93 -0.69 -7.24
C ASP A 311 17.21 -2.16 -7.52
N ARG A 312 16.87 -3.00 -6.54
CA ARG A 312 17.14 -4.43 -6.58
C ARG A 312 16.08 -5.17 -5.79
N TYR A 313 15.54 -6.24 -6.37
CA TYR A 313 14.61 -7.15 -5.72
C TYR A 313 15.11 -8.58 -5.90
N ILE A 314 15.65 -9.15 -4.82
CA ILE A 314 16.13 -10.53 -4.81
C ILE A 314 15.07 -11.41 -4.13
N ALA A 315 14.68 -12.50 -4.79
CA ALA A 315 13.62 -13.38 -4.34
C ALA A 315 14.10 -14.83 -4.18
N SER A 316 13.87 -15.44 -3.02
CA SER A 316 14.05 -16.89 -2.84
C SER A 316 12.70 -17.59 -2.93
N GLU A 317 12.55 -18.44 -3.94
CA GLU A 317 11.36 -19.27 -4.17
C GLU A 317 11.80 -20.58 -4.84
N ILE A 318 11.12 -21.69 -4.53
CA ILE A 318 11.43 -23.02 -5.06
C ILE A 318 10.29 -23.60 -5.92
N CYS A 319 9.09 -23.01 -5.85
CA CYS A 319 7.95 -23.43 -6.64
C CYS A 319 8.07 -22.86 -8.07
N GLU A 320 8.31 -23.72 -9.05
CA GLU A 320 8.48 -23.33 -10.47
C GLU A 320 7.29 -22.52 -11.00
N ASP A 321 6.05 -22.93 -10.70
CA ASP A 321 4.83 -22.19 -11.05
C ASP A 321 4.85 -20.74 -10.52
N SER A 322 5.35 -20.54 -9.30
CA SER A 322 5.42 -19.21 -8.65
C SER A 322 6.53 -18.35 -9.25
N ILE A 323 7.71 -18.95 -9.49
CA ILE A 323 8.83 -18.28 -10.19
C ILE A 323 8.40 -17.85 -11.58
N ALA A 324 7.69 -18.70 -12.33
CA ALA A 324 7.21 -18.38 -13.67
C ALA A 324 6.26 -17.15 -13.66
N VAL A 325 5.37 -17.05 -12.67
CA VAL A 325 4.51 -15.85 -12.49
C VAL A 325 5.36 -14.60 -12.26
N GLY A 326 6.32 -14.65 -11.32
CA GLY A 326 7.19 -13.53 -11.01
C GLY A 326 8.00 -13.05 -12.22
N MET A 327 8.65 -13.99 -12.92
CA MET A 327 9.47 -13.71 -14.10
C MET A 327 8.67 -13.09 -15.24
N ILE A 328 7.50 -13.65 -15.57
CA ILE A 328 6.69 -13.20 -16.72
C ILE A 328 5.99 -11.88 -16.41
N LYS A 329 5.41 -11.71 -15.21
CA LYS A 329 4.63 -10.51 -14.89
C LYS A 329 5.47 -9.29 -14.55
N HIS A 330 6.72 -9.48 -14.17
CA HIS A 330 7.63 -8.40 -13.82
C HIS A 330 8.84 -8.31 -14.76
N GLU A 331 8.73 -8.86 -15.97
CA GLU A 331 9.68 -8.65 -17.09
C GLU A 331 11.14 -8.97 -16.70
N GLY A 332 11.35 -10.00 -15.86
CA GLY A 332 12.68 -10.37 -15.38
C GLY A 332 13.35 -9.38 -14.41
N LYS A 333 12.62 -8.39 -13.87
CA LYS A 333 13.15 -7.42 -12.88
C LYS A 333 13.39 -8.01 -11.48
N ILE A 334 13.01 -9.27 -11.28
CA ILE A 334 13.20 -10.00 -10.02
C ILE A 334 14.37 -10.97 -10.20
N GLU A 335 15.38 -10.83 -9.35
CA GLU A 335 16.51 -11.76 -9.31
C GLU A 335 16.15 -12.95 -8.43
N HIS A 336 15.78 -14.06 -9.08
CA HIS A 336 15.50 -15.29 -8.36
C HIS A 336 16.79 -15.99 -7.92
N VAL A 337 16.85 -16.33 -6.64
CA VAL A 337 17.91 -17.14 -6.05
C VAL A 337 17.37 -18.48 -5.60
N ASN A 338 18.28 -19.44 -5.42
CA ASN A 338 17.95 -20.77 -4.96
C ASN A 338 17.30 -20.76 -3.57
N ASP A 339 16.97 -21.96 -3.09
CA ASP A 339 16.41 -22.21 -1.77
C ASP A 339 17.09 -21.36 -0.68
N VAL A 340 16.27 -20.73 0.18
CA VAL A 340 16.72 -19.83 1.26
C VAL A 340 17.81 -20.45 2.15
N ARG A 341 17.81 -21.78 2.30
CA ARG A 341 18.82 -22.53 3.07
C ARG A 341 20.22 -22.44 2.47
N CYS A 342 20.33 -22.14 1.18
CA CYS A 342 21.59 -21.96 0.46
C CYS A 342 22.12 -20.53 0.54
N ILE A 343 21.37 -19.57 1.09
CA ILE A 343 21.80 -18.18 1.20
C ILE A 343 22.79 -18.03 2.36
N THR A 344 24.00 -17.56 2.07
CA THR A 344 25.11 -17.43 3.02
C THR A 344 25.41 -15.96 3.34
N ARG A 345 26.25 -15.71 4.35
CA ARG A 345 26.73 -14.34 4.66
C ARG A 345 27.47 -13.69 3.49
N LYS A 346 28.18 -14.49 2.70
CA LYS A 346 28.90 -14.02 1.51
C LYS A 346 27.91 -13.48 0.47
N HIS A 347 26.84 -14.21 0.19
CA HIS A 347 25.78 -13.74 -0.71
C HIS A 347 25.18 -12.41 -0.26
N ILE A 348 24.83 -12.27 1.03
CA ILE A 348 24.27 -11.02 1.56
C ILE A 348 25.27 -9.84 1.44
N ALA A 349 26.56 -10.09 1.68
CA ALA A 349 27.59 -9.07 1.53
C ALA A 349 27.77 -8.63 0.06
N GLU A 350 27.73 -9.57 -0.88
CA GLU A 350 27.86 -9.33 -2.32
C GLU A 350 26.63 -8.64 -2.92
N TRP A 351 25.44 -8.99 -2.45
CA TRP A 351 24.20 -8.40 -2.96
C TRP A 351 23.98 -6.97 -2.47
N GLY A 352 24.73 -6.58 -1.44
CA GLY A 352 24.72 -5.27 -0.83
C GLY A 352 23.69 -5.16 0.30
N PRO A 353 23.76 -4.07 1.08
CA PRO A 353 22.82 -3.87 2.17
C PRO A 353 21.40 -3.73 1.63
N PHE A 354 20.48 -4.54 2.13
CA PHE A 354 19.06 -4.44 1.84
C PHE A 354 18.35 -3.53 2.83
N ASP A 355 17.31 -2.88 2.37
CA ASP A 355 16.51 -1.93 3.15
C ASP A 355 15.20 -2.55 3.67
N LEU A 356 14.72 -3.57 2.97
CA LEU A 356 13.49 -4.27 3.29
C LEU A 356 13.70 -5.79 3.19
N LEU A 357 13.45 -6.51 4.29
CA LEU A 357 13.37 -7.96 4.33
C LEU A 357 11.91 -8.38 4.50
N ILE A 358 11.36 -9.16 3.57
CA ILE A 358 9.99 -9.65 3.68
C ILE A 358 9.91 -11.17 3.52
N GLY A 359 8.91 -11.81 4.13
CA GLY A 359 8.64 -13.21 3.87
C GLY A 359 7.45 -13.81 4.60
N GLY A 360 6.87 -14.84 3.99
CA GLY A 360 5.77 -15.63 4.56
C GLY A 360 6.08 -17.12 4.43
N SER A 361 6.65 -17.72 5.47
CA SER A 361 7.04 -19.13 5.40
C SER A 361 5.82 -20.06 5.29
N PRO A 362 5.93 -21.25 4.66
CA PRO A 362 4.80 -22.16 4.48
C PRO A 362 4.06 -22.50 5.79
N CYS A 363 2.77 -22.20 5.82
CA CYS A 363 1.93 -22.33 7.02
C CYS A 363 1.38 -23.74 7.28
N ASN A 364 1.56 -24.69 6.35
CA ASN A 364 0.92 -26.01 6.41
C ASN A 364 1.22 -26.79 7.70
N ASP A 365 2.47 -26.74 8.18
CA ASP A 365 2.89 -27.42 9.41
C ASP A 365 2.62 -26.60 10.68
N LEU A 366 2.27 -25.33 10.54
CA LEU A 366 1.91 -24.45 11.66
C LEU A 366 0.41 -24.45 11.92
N SER A 367 -0.39 -24.61 10.87
CA SER A 367 -1.83 -24.49 10.92
C SER A 367 -2.49 -25.62 11.71
N MET A 368 -3.28 -25.29 12.73
CA MET A 368 -4.06 -26.23 13.53
C MET A 368 -5.15 -26.95 12.73
N VAL A 369 -5.54 -26.42 11.56
CA VAL A 369 -6.51 -27.11 10.68
C VAL A 369 -5.89 -28.26 9.88
N ASN A 370 -4.57 -28.44 9.94
CA ASN A 370 -3.88 -29.58 9.36
C ASN A 370 -3.68 -30.68 10.43
N PRO A 371 -4.37 -31.83 10.34
CA PRO A 371 -4.17 -32.94 11.29
C PRO A 371 -2.75 -33.52 11.24
N ALA A 372 -2.06 -33.37 10.10
CA ALA A 372 -0.69 -33.85 9.90
C ALA A 372 0.38 -32.78 10.23
N ARG A 373 0.02 -31.73 10.98
CA ARG A 373 0.94 -30.62 11.31
C ARG A 373 2.16 -31.13 12.10
N LYS A 374 3.33 -30.63 11.72
CA LYS A 374 4.61 -30.92 12.40
C LYS A 374 5.11 -29.81 13.32
N GLY A 375 4.34 -28.73 13.49
CA GLY A 375 4.68 -27.58 14.32
C GLY A 375 5.86 -26.75 13.79
N LEU A 376 6.25 -25.72 14.56
CA LEU A 376 7.31 -24.78 14.19
C LEU A 376 8.68 -25.46 13.98
N PHE A 377 9.01 -26.45 14.79
CA PHE A 377 10.31 -27.14 14.71
C PHE A 377 10.34 -28.26 13.66
N GLY A 378 9.18 -28.63 13.10
CA GLY A 378 9.08 -29.61 12.02
C GLY A 378 9.21 -31.07 12.47
N PHE A 379 8.84 -31.36 13.73
CA PHE A 379 8.77 -32.71 14.31
C PHE A 379 7.49 -32.87 15.14
N ASN A 380 6.83 -34.04 15.06
CA ASN A 380 5.69 -34.37 15.92
C ASN A 380 6.18 -34.65 17.34
N VAL A 381 5.97 -33.69 18.25
CA VAL A 381 6.23 -33.88 19.68
C VAL A 381 5.08 -34.69 20.30
N SER A 382 4.97 -35.97 19.94
CA SER A 382 4.01 -36.91 20.56
C SER A 382 4.58 -37.58 21.83
N ARG A 383 5.79 -37.20 22.25
CA ARG A 383 6.31 -37.45 23.60
C ARG A 383 6.60 -36.11 24.23
N LYS A 384 6.02 -35.83 25.41
CA LYS A 384 6.54 -34.83 26.35
C LYS A 384 7.97 -35.25 26.71
N ILE A 385 8.93 -34.92 25.85
CA ILE A 385 10.29 -34.71 26.28
C ILE A 385 10.26 -33.26 26.71
N SER A 386 10.41 -33.04 28.01
CA SER A 386 10.80 -31.76 28.56
C SER A 386 12.13 -31.40 27.89
N VAL A 387 12.08 -30.73 26.75
CA VAL A 387 13.26 -30.05 26.24
C VAL A 387 13.35 -28.82 27.13
N ASP A 388 14.04 -29.00 28.24
CA ASP A 388 14.53 -27.89 29.02
C ASP A 388 15.52 -27.18 28.10
N VAL A 389 15.04 -26.18 27.35
CA VAL A 389 15.91 -25.20 26.69
C VAL A 389 16.48 -24.35 27.81
N SER A 390 17.38 -24.95 28.58
CA SER A 390 18.24 -24.22 29.49
C SER A 390 19.22 -23.46 28.61
N VAL A 391 18.83 -22.24 28.25
CA VAL A 391 19.78 -21.20 27.86
C VAL A 391 20.67 -20.99 29.09
N ARG A 392 21.76 -21.76 29.21
CA ARG A 392 22.77 -21.50 30.22
C ARG A 392 23.42 -20.18 29.86
N PHE A 393 22.96 -19.10 30.47
CA PHE A 393 23.75 -17.89 30.64
C PHE A 393 24.96 -18.28 31.49
N ILE A 394 26.10 -18.55 30.84
CA ILE A 394 27.37 -18.60 31.55
C ILE A 394 27.68 -17.14 31.89
N ALA A 395 27.26 -16.71 33.07
CA ALA A 395 27.78 -15.50 33.69
C ALA A 395 29.25 -15.78 34.03
N SER A 396 30.18 -15.24 33.23
CA SER A 396 31.57 -15.05 33.65
C SER A 396 31.76 -13.57 34.03
N PRO A 397 32.50 -13.27 35.11
CA PRO A 397 32.69 -11.89 35.57
C PRO A 397 33.56 -11.09 34.57
N PRO A 398 33.48 -9.75 34.59
CA PRO A 398 33.99 -8.92 33.51
C PRO A 398 35.49 -8.68 33.67
N MET A 399 36.28 -9.10 32.68
CA MET A 399 37.56 -8.45 32.39
C MET A 399 37.84 -8.52 30.88
N GLY A 400 37.87 -7.35 30.24
CA GLY A 400 38.48 -7.15 28.93
C GLY A 400 37.54 -7.26 27.72
N ASN A 401 37.47 -6.16 26.97
CA ASN A 401 36.66 -5.94 25.76
C ASN A 401 36.86 -7.05 24.69
N LYS A 402 35.86 -7.94 24.53
CA LYS A 402 35.52 -8.67 23.29
C LYS A 402 34.26 -9.52 23.51
N TRP A 403 33.11 -9.09 22.97
CA TRP A 403 31.90 -9.91 22.95
C TRP A 403 31.98 -10.95 21.82
N HIS A 404 32.04 -12.25 22.16
CA HIS A 404 31.81 -13.34 21.21
C HIS A 404 30.36 -13.82 21.34
N TYR A 405 29.58 -13.76 20.26
CA TYR A 405 28.22 -14.30 20.21
C TYR A 405 28.24 -15.84 20.23
N PRO A 406 27.29 -16.51 20.90
CA PRO A 406 27.25 -17.97 20.93
C PRO A 406 26.83 -18.51 19.55
N SER A 407 27.66 -19.41 19.03
CA SER A 407 27.29 -20.24 17.88
C SER A 407 26.29 -21.30 18.34
N VAL A 408 25.10 -21.35 17.72
CA VAL A 408 24.11 -22.40 18.00
C VAL A 408 24.61 -23.70 17.37
N HIS A 409 25.31 -24.52 18.15
CA HIS A 409 25.58 -25.91 17.77
C HIS A 409 24.42 -26.79 18.22
N LEU A 410 23.62 -27.23 17.24
CA LEU A 410 22.59 -28.24 17.43
C LEU A 410 23.28 -29.60 17.62
N CYS A 411 23.74 -29.92 18.84
CA CYS A 411 24.33 -31.22 19.13
C CYS A 411 23.22 -32.24 19.41
N ALA A 412 22.87 -33.05 18.41
CA ALA A 412 22.01 -34.21 18.60
C ALA A 412 22.86 -35.37 19.15
N LEU A 413 22.67 -35.73 20.41
CA LEU A 413 23.20 -36.97 20.98
C LEU A 413 22.63 -38.15 20.17
N HIS A 414 23.50 -38.81 19.42
CA HIS A 414 23.17 -39.95 18.59
C HIS A 414 22.98 -41.19 19.45
N THR A 415 21.81 -41.83 19.33
CA THR A 415 21.70 -43.28 19.42
C THR A 415 20.68 -43.76 18.38
N SER A 416 21.14 -44.60 17.45
CA SER A 416 20.44 -45.26 16.32
C SER A 416 20.30 -44.46 14.99
N PRO A 417 20.46 -45.13 13.83
CA PRO A 417 20.49 -44.46 12.52
C PRO A 417 19.10 -43.90 12.19
N PRO A 418 18.99 -42.61 11.82
CA PRO A 418 17.68 -42.04 11.53
C PRO A 418 17.19 -42.55 10.18
N THR A 419 16.01 -43.16 10.18
CA THR A 419 15.13 -43.21 9.01
C THR A 419 14.96 -41.80 8.44
N PRO A 420 14.75 -41.60 7.12
CA PRO A 420 14.66 -40.27 6.52
C PRO A 420 13.45 -39.53 7.08
N CYS A 421 13.69 -38.78 8.15
CA CYS A 421 12.70 -37.98 8.84
C CYS A 421 12.30 -36.87 7.87
N THR A 422 11.10 -36.96 7.28
CA THR A 422 10.59 -35.93 6.37
C THR A 422 10.51 -34.61 7.14
N LYS A 423 11.51 -33.76 6.89
CA LYS A 423 11.73 -32.52 7.60
C LYS A 423 10.55 -31.56 7.37
N GLY A 424 9.73 -31.29 8.40
CA GLY A 424 8.57 -30.38 8.29
C GLY A 424 8.95 -28.94 7.90
N THR A 425 8.05 -28.23 7.22
CA THR A 425 8.23 -26.89 6.66
C THR A 425 8.16 -25.77 7.69
N GLY A 426 7.64 -26.03 8.90
CA GLY A 426 7.60 -25.04 9.98
C GLY A 426 8.97 -24.44 10.29
N ARG A 427 10.04 -25.24 10.13
CA ARG A 427 11.43 -24.82 10.37
C ARG A 427 11.88 -23.63 9.51
N LEU A 428 11.21 -23.40 8.38
CA LEU A 428 11.59 -22.35 7.42
C LEU A 428 11.43 -20.95 8.02
N PHE A 429 10.64 -20.81 9.09
CA PHE A 429 10.67 -19.61 9.94
C PHE A 429 12.10 -19.28 10.43
N PHE A 430 12.88 -20.28 10.84
CA PHE A 430 14.24 -20.05 11.34
C PHE A 430 15.20 -19.58 10.24
N GLU A 431 14.94 -19.90 8.97
CA GLU A 431 15.71 -19.35 7.85
C GLU A 431 15.40 -17.86 7.66
N TYR A 432 14.13 -17.45 7.82
CA TYR A 432 13.77 -16.04 7.86
C TYR A 432 14.48 -15.31 9.02
N TYR A 433 14.40 -15.87 10.24
CA TYR A 433 15.05 -15.29 11.42
C TYR A 433 16.58 -15.20 11.27
N ARG A 434 17.21 -16.22 10.66
CA ARG A 434 18.64 -16.23 10.33
C ARG A 434 19.00 -15.08 9.39
N MET A 435 18.21 -14.85 8.34
CA MET A 435 18.41 -13.73 7.41
C MET A 435 18.21 -12.39 8.11
N LEU A 436 17.14 -12.24 8.89
CA LEU A 436 16.88 -11.02 9.66
C LEU A 436 18.06 -10.65 10.56
N THR A 437 18.60 -11.63 11.30
CA THR A 437 19.75 -11.44 12.20
C THR A 437 21.02 -11.05 11.43
N MET A 438 21.23 -11.61 10.24
CA MET A 438 22.39 -11.31 9.40
C MET A 438 22.32 -9.93 8.75
N MET A 439 21.12 -9.41 8.52
CA MET A 439 20.87 -8.16 7.78
C MET A 439 20.60 -6.95 8.68
N ARG A 440 20.26 -7.19 9.96
CA ARG A 440 20.02 -6.14 10.95
C ARG A 440 21.25 -5.19 10.98
N PRO A 441 21.05 -3.86 10.79
CA PRO A 441 22.12 -2.90 10.89
C PRO A 441 22.87 -3.03 12.22
N LYS A 442 24.18 -2.85 12.18
CA LYS A 442 25.00 -2.84 13.39
C LYS A 442 24.74 -1.58 14.20
N GLU A 443 25.10 -1.60 15.48
CA GLU A 443 25.08 -0.40 16.31
C GLU A 443 25.92 0.71 15.66
N GLY A 444 25.36 1.92 15.56
CA GLY A 444 25.96 3.06 14.85
C GLY A 444 25.67 3.13 13.34
N ASP A 445 25.05 2.11 12.72
CA ASP A 445 24.53 2.20 11.35
C ASP A 445 23.09 2.74 11.37
N ASP A 446 22.92 4.02 11.05
CA ASP A 446 21.63 4.73 11.08
C ASP A 446 20.77 4.52 9.83
N ARG A 447 21.19 3.63 8.92
CA ARG A 447 20.42 3.33 7.73
C ARG A 447 19.06 2.71 8.09
N PRO A 448 17.94 3.25 7.56
CA PRO A 448 16.64 2.63 7.76
C PRO A 448 16.62 1.20 7.23
N PHE A 449 16.22 0.28 8.09
CA PHE A 449 16.06 -1.13 7.78
C PHE A 449 14.72 -1.62 8.30
N PHE A 450 13.91 -2.14 7.39
CA PHE A 450 12.57 -2.60 7.65
C PHE A 450 12.45 -4.10 7.40
N TRP A 451 11.55 -4.74 8.13
CA TRP A 451 11.27 -6.14 7.93
C TRP A 451 9.81 -6.47 8.21
N LEU A 452 9.31 -7.52 7.54
CA LEU A 452 7.94 -7.99 7.67
C LEU A 452 7.88 -9.51 7.51
N PHE A 453 7.39 -10.18 8.56
CA PHE A 453 7.09 -11.60 8.54
C PHE A 453 5.58 -11.83 8.66
N GLU A 454 5.02 -12.69 7.81
CA GLU A 454 3.60 -13.02 7.79
C GLU A 454 3.36 -14.50 8.06
N ASN A 455 2.27 -14.81 8.76
CA ASN A 455 1.77 -16.19 8.86
C ASN A 455 0.29 -16.29 9.28
N VAL A 456 -0.25 -17.50 9.29
CA VAL A 456 -1.67 -17.79 9.57
C VAL A 456 -2.06 -17.58 11.03
N VAL A 457 -3.27 -17.06 11.25
CA VAL A 457 -3.84 -16.87 12.61
C VAL A 457 -4.15 -18.20 13.29
N ALA A 458 -4.54 -19.21 12.51
CA ALA A 458 -4.89 -20.53 12.99
C ALA A 458 -3.67 -21.39 13.39
N MET A 459 -2.55 -20.78 13.80
CA MET A 459 -1.38 -21.48 14.33
C MET A 459 -1.55 -21.85 15.81
N GLY A 460 -0.79 -22.82 16.31
CA GLY A 460 -0.80 -23.19 17.72
C GLY A 460 -0.36 -22.02 18.63
N ARG A 461 -0.96 -21.90 19.82
CA ARG A 461 -0.57 -20.85 20.79
C ARG A 461 0.92 -20.89 21.16
N GLY A 462 1.50 -22.08 21.30
CA GLY A 462 2.93 -22.26 21.53
C GLY A 462 3.77 -21.77 20.35
N ASP A 463 3.45 -22.21 19.13
CA ASP A 463 4.15 -21.77 17.90
C ASP A 463 4.11 -20.23 17.75
N LYS A 464 2.96 -19.60 18.03
CA LYS A 464 2.82 -18.14 18.04
C LYS A 464 3.74 -17.48 19.06
N ALA A 465 3.73 -17.96 20.30
CA ALA A 465 4.55 -17.41 21.39
C ALA A 465 6.05 -17.54 21.08
N ASP A 466 6.47 -18.68 20.52
CA ASP A 466 7.85 -18.89 20.10
C ASP A 466 8.24 -17.91 18.99
N ILE A 467 7.41 -17.72 17.95
CA ILE A 467 7.66 -16.72 16.90
C ILE A 467 7.78 -15.32 17.49
N CYS A 468 6.88 -14.92 18.40
CA CYS A 468 6.98 -13.62 19.09
C CYS A 468 8.31 -13.47 19.85
N ARG A 469 8.76 -14.54 20.52
CA ARG A 469 10.00 -14.54 21.28
C ARG A 469 11.24 -14.39 20.38
N PHE A 470 11.30 -15.12 19.27
CA PHE A 470 12.40 -15.02 18.32
C PHE A 470 12.43 -13.67 17.61
N LEU A 471 11.27 -13.13 17.26
CA LEU A 471 11.16 -11.84 16.56
C LEU A 471 11.15 -10.63 17.49
N GLU A 472 11.13 -10.86 18.81
CA GLU A 472 11.12 -9.84 19.86
C GLU A 472 9.94 -8.86 19.74
N CYS A 473 8.81 -9.29 19.15
CA CYS A 473 7.61 -8.47 19.04
C CYS A 473 6.33 -9.29 18.91
N ASN A 474 5.21 -8.65 19.25
CA ASN A 474 3.88 -9.21 19.07
C ASN A 474 3.33 -8.92 17.67
N PRO A 475 2.53 -9.84 17.08
CA PRO A 475 1.97 -9.64 15.76
C PRO A 475 0.80 -8.67 15.76
N VAL A 476 0.65 -7.98 14.65
CA VAL A 476 -0.57 -7.29 14.26
C VAL A 476 -1.51 -8.28 13.57
N LEU A 477 -2.76 -8.35 14.02
CA LEU A 477 -3.82 -9.13 13.38
C LEU A 477 -4.53 -8.29 12.32
N ILE A 478 -4.46 -8.70 11.06
CA ILE A 478 -5.19 -8.03 9.97
C ILE A 478 -6.01 -9.06 9.20
N ASP A 479 -7.30 -8.77 9.02
CA ASP A 479 -8.20 -9.56 8.17
C ASP A 479 -8.53 -8.78 6.89
N ALA A 480 -8.25 -9.40 5.74
CA ALA A 480 -8.53 -8.84 4.43
C ALA A 480 -10.02 -8.60 4.17
N VAL A 481 -10.95 -9.19 4.95
CA VAL A 481 -12.40 -8.99 4.76
C VAL A 481 -12.83 -7.52 4.82
N LYS A 482 -12.03 -6.66 5.46
CA LYS A 482 -12.26 -5.21 5.52
C LYS A 482 -12.04 -4.50 4.17
N VAL A 483 -11.21 -5.08 3.29
CA VAL A 483 -10.76 -4.48 2.02
C VAL A 483 -10.92 -5.44 0.82
N SER A 484 -11.57 -6.57 1.04
CA SER A 484 -11.81 -7.60 0.02
C SER A 484 -13.06 -8.40 0.40
N PRO A 485 -13.63 -9.23 -0.50
CA PRO A 485 -14.80 -10.01 -0.18
C PRO A 485 -14.44 -11.35 0.47
N ALA A 486 -13.21 -11.56 0.94
CA ALA A 486 -12.78 -12.82 1.52
C ALA A 486 -12.22 -12.66 2.95
N HIS A 487 -12.64 -13.56 3.84
CA HIS A 487 -11.98 -13.72 5.14
C HIS A 487 -10.57 -14.27 4.96
N ARG A 488 -9.57 -13.52 5.40
CA ARG A 488 -8.16 -13.90 5.35
C ARG A 488 -7.40 -13.24 6.49
N ALA A 489 -7.77 -13.58 7.71
CA ALA A 489 -7.05 -13.14 8.91
C ALA A 489 -5.61 -13.71 8.92
N ARG A 490 -4.62 -12.83 9.09
CA ARG A 490 -3.19 -13.13 9.17
C ARG A 490 -2.51 -12.36 10.30
N TYR A 491 -1.45 -12.94 10.84
CA TYR A 491 -0.54 -12.29 11.76
C TYR A 491 0.63 -11.70 10.99
N PHE A 492 0.98 -10.46 11.32
CA PHE A 492 2.10 -9.74 10.75
C PHE A 492 3.04 -9.27 11.87
N TRP A 493 4.29 -9.73 11.85
CA TRP A 493 5.36 -9.24 12.71
C TRP A 493 6.26 -8.34 11.88
N GLY A 494 6.75 -7.25 12.45
CA GLY A 494 7.63 -6.34 11.73
C GLY A 494 7.80 -5.02 12.43
N ASN A 495 8.58 -4.15 11.80
CA ASN A 495 8.86 -2.79 12.27
C ASN A 495 8.44 -1.74 11.24
N LEU A 496 7.49 -2.06 10.35
CA LEU A 496 6.96 -1.06 9.43
C LEU A 496 6.21 0.02 10.23
N PRO A 497 6.37 1.32 9.89
CA PRO A 497 5.69 2.39 10.61
C PRO A 497 4.17 2.23 10.57
N GLY A 498 3.51 2.39 11.73
CA GLY A 498 2.05 2.40 11.80
C GLY A 498 1.36 1.13 11.29
N MET A 499 1.95 -0.05 11.46
CA MET A 499 1.28 -1.33 11.12
C MET A 499 -0.05 -1.51 11.85
N ASN A 500 -0.18 -0.98 13.07
CA ASN A 500 -1.39 -1.05 13.90
C ASN A 500 -2.50 -0.09 13.47
N ARG A 501 -2.24 0.80 12.51
CA ARG A 501 -3.24 1.79 12.10
C ARG A 501 -4.46 1.12 11.46
N PRO A 502 -5.66 1.71 11.59
CA PRO A 502 -6.88 1.13 11.03
C PRO A 502 -6.73 0.80 9.55
N LEU A 503 -7.03 -0.45 9.19
CA LEU A 503 -7.14 -0.85 7.79
C LEU A 503 -8.45 -0.28 7.24
N ALA A 504 -8.35 0.44 6.13
CA ALA A 504 -9.48 1.11 5.55
C ALA A 504 -9.56 0.92 4.05
N THR A 505 -10.80 0.93 3.57
CA THR A 505 -11.17 0.62 2.19
C THR A 505 -10.87 1.79 1.26
N SER A 506 -10.16 1.52 0.17
CA SER A 506 -10.03 2.43 -0.97
C SER A 506 -11.21 2.27 -1.93
N LEU A 507 -11.46 3.27 -2.78
CA LEU A 507 -12.49 3.18 -3.83
C LEU A 507 -12.24 2.04 -4.83
N ASN A 508 -10.97 1.65 -5.01
CA ASN A 508 -10.58 0.55 -5.89
C ASN A 508 -10.68 -0.83 -5.24
N ASP A 509 -10.99 -0.90 -3.94
CA ASP A 509 -11.11 -2.17 -3.23
C ASP A 509 -12.51 -2.77 -3.43
N HIS A 510 -12.56 -3.98 -3.99
CA HIS A 510 -13.81 -4.71 -4.19
C HIS A 510 -14.23 -5.39 -2.89
N VAL A 511 -15.12 -4.79 -2.11
CA VAL A 511 -15.54 -5.36 -0.83
C VAL A 511 -16.67 -6.39 -0.97
N ASN A 512 -17.52 -6.33 -1.98
CA ASN A 512 -18.56 -7.33 -2.16
C ASN A 512 -18.13 -8.37 -3.21
N LEU A 513 -18.52 -9.62 -2.99
CA LEU A 513 -18.17 -10.71 -3.91
C LEU A 513 -18.68 -10.42 -5.33
N GLN A 514 -19.88 -9.86 -5.44
CA GLN A 514 -20.50 -9.52 -6.72
C GLN A 514 -19.62 -8.58 -7.57
N ASP A 515 -18.88 -7.67 -6.93
CA ASP A 515 -17.98 -6.72 -7.60
C ASP A 515 -16.77 -7.42 -8.25
N CYS A 516 -16.47 -8.66 -7.82
CA CYS A 516 -15.37 -9.45 -8.35
C CYS A 516 -15.80 -10.42 -9.48
N LEU A 517 -17.10 -10.70 -9.61
CA LEU A 517 -17.60 -11.71 -10.56
C LEU A 517 -17.58 -11.20 -12.00
N GLU A 518 -17.52 -12.13 -12.96
CA GLU A 518 -17.74 -11.79 -14.36
C GLU A 518 -19.22 -11.55 -14.69
N ILE A 519 -19.47 -10.86 -15.81
CA ILE A 519 -20.82 -10.52 -16.26
C ILE A 519 -21.66 -11.79 -16.45
N GLY A 520 -22.91 -11.75 -16.00
CA GLY A 520 -23.85 -12.87 -16.10
C GLY A 520 -23.77 -13.88 -14.95
N ARG A 521 -22.96 -13.59 -13.92
CA ARG A 521 -22.79 -14.43 -12.73
C ARG A 521 -23.28 -13.68 -11.49
N THR A 522 -23.96 -14.41 -10.59
CA THR A 522 -24.57 -13.84 -9.39
C THR A 522 -23.96 -14.45 -8.14
N ALA A 523 -23.54 -13.60 -7.20
CA ALA A 523 -23.04 -13.99 -5.90
C ALA A 523 -24.18 -14.47 -5.00
N LYS A 524 -24.01 -15.61 -4.33
CA LYS A 524 -24.92 -16.08 -3.27
C LYS A 524 -24.60 -15.49 -1.89
N PHE A 525 -23.39 -14.95 -1.75
CA PHE A 525 -22.87 -14.41 -0.49
C PHE A 525 -22.10 -13.12 -0.78
N ASP A 526 -22.21 -12.13 0.10
CA ASP A 526 -21.42 -10.90 -0.02
C ASP A 526 -19.93 -11.14 0.27
N LYS A 527 -19.66 -12.06 1.19
CA LYS A 527 -18.32 -12.45 1.63
C LYS A 527 -18.13 -13.95 1.56
N VAL A 528 -16.93 -14.39 1.20
CA VAL A 528 -16.54 -15.80 1.17
C VAL A 528 -15.58 -16.13 2.31
N ARG A 529 -15.62 -17.40 2.74
CA ARG A 529 -14.61 -17.98 3.65
C ARG A 529 -13.21 -17.94 3.05
N THR A 530 -12.22 -18.29 3.86
CA THR A 530 -10.81 -18.29 3.45
C THR A 530 -10.55 -19.23 2.28
N ILE A 531 -10.19 -18.65 1.14
CA ILE A 531 -9.75 -19.39 -0.03
C ILE A 531 -8.31 -19.86 0.22
N THR A 532 -8.12 -21.18 0.14
CA THR A 532 -6.84 -21.86 0.36
C THR A 532 -6.38 -22.57 -0.91
N THR A 533 -5.27 -23.30 -0.80
CA THR A 533 -4.74 -24.17 -1.85
C THR A 533 -5.65 -25.34 -2.22
N LYS A 534 -6.63 -25.69 -1.36
CA LYS A 534 -7.57 -26.79 -1.58
C LYS A 534 -8.84 -26.29 -2.29
N SER A 535 -9.22 -26.92 -3.40
CA SER A 535 -10.43 -26.57 -4.17
C SER A 535 -11.70 -26.52 -3.33
N ASN A 536 -11.85 -27.44 -2.38
CA ASN A 536 -13.02 -27.51 -1.49
C ASN A 536 -13.15 -26.31 -0.55
N SER A 537 -12.09 -25.51 -0.33
CA SER A 537 -12.18 -24.30 0.50
C SER A 537 -13.05 -23.20 -0.11
N ILE A 538 -13.43 -23.33 -1.39
CA ILE A 538 -14.38 -22.43 -2.06
C ILE A 538 -15.82 -22.68 -1.59
N ARG A 539 -16.13 -23.87 -1.07
CA ARG A 539 -17.48 -24.22 -0.61
C ARG A 539 -17.85 -23.46 0.68
N GLN A 540 -19.09 -23.01 0.76
CA GLN A 540 -19.61 -22.15 1.82
C GLN A 540 -20.65 -22.87 2.68
N GLY A 541 -20.84 -22.38 3.91
CA GLY A 541 -21.87 -22.89 4.83
C GLY A 541 -21.61 -24.29 5.38
N LYS A 542 -22.63 -24.87 6.02
CA LYS A 542 -22.64 -26.28 6.47
C LYS A 542 -23.06 -27.22 5.33
N SER A 543 -23.90 -26.73 4.43
CA SER A 543 -24.39 -27.46 3.26
C SER A 543 -23.40 -27.49 2.08
N GLU A 544 -22.17 -27.00 2.29
CA GLU A 544 -21.06 -27.00 1.33
C GLU A 544 -21.40 -26.49 -0.10
N THR A 545 -22.26 -25.49 -0.19
CA THR A 545 -22.72 -24.90 -1.46
C THR A 545 -21.65 -24.04 -2.10
N LEU A 546 -21.65 -23.93 -3.42
CA LEU A 546 -20.74 -23.02 -4.12
C LEU A 546 -21.21 -21.56 -3.98
N PRO A 547 -20.29 -20.57 -4.02
CA PRO A 547 -20.62 -19.18 -3.72
C PRO A 547 -21.26 -18.41 -4.88
N VAL A 548 -21.30 -18.98 -6.09
CA VAL A 548 -21.77 -18.30 -7.31
C VAL A 548 -22.83 -19.12 -8.00
N VAL A 549 -23.77 -18.44 -8.66
CA VAL A 549 -24.76 -19.03 -9.57
C VAL A 549 -24.55 -18.47 -10.97
N MET A 550 -24.59 -19.33 -11.97
CA MET A 550 -24.61 -18.98 -13.40
C MET A 550 -25.69 -19.79 -14.08
N ASN A 551 -26.60 -19.13 -14.80
CA ASN A 551 -27.73 -19.78 -15.51
C ASN A 551 -28.56 -20.71 -14.60
N GLY A 552 -28.83 -20.29 -13.36
CA GLY A 552 -29.60 -21.05 -12.39
C GLY A 552 -28.87 -22.26 -11.76
N LYS A 553 -27.59 -22.49 -12.08
CA LYS A 553 -26.78 -23.58 -11.53
C LYS A 553 -25.65 -23.04 -10.66
N GLU A 554 -25.33 -23.78 -9.60
CA GLU A 554 -24.17 -23.49 -8.76
C GLU A 554 -22.87 -23.63 -9.57
N ASP A 555 -21.99 -22.66 -9.41
CA ASP A 555 -20.68 -22.66 -10.07
C ASP A 555 -19.58 -22.19 -9.12
N TYR A 556 -18.36 -22.61 -9.40
CA TYR A 556 -17.18 -22.22 -8.64
C TYR A 556 -16.70 -20.84 -9.05
N LEU A 557 -15.92 -20.21 -8.17
CA LEU A 557 -15.11 -19.05 -8.54
C LEU A 557 -14.10 -19.41 -9.64
N TRP A 558 -14.05 -18.57 -10.66
CA TRP A 558 -13.05 -18.63 -11.71
C TRP A 558 -11.72 -18.05 -11.22
N CYS A 559 -10.59 -18.48 -11.82
CA CYS A 559 -9.27 -17.99 -11.38
C CYS A 559 -9.15 -16.46 -11.48
N THR A 560 -9.77 -15.83 -12.49
CA THR A 560 -9.80 -14.37 -12.65
C THR A 560 -10.61 -13.67 -11.56
N GLU A 561 -11.69 -14.31 -11.08
CA GLU A 561 -12.48 -13.80 -9.95
C GLU A 561 -11.68 -13.94 -8.65
N ILE A 562 -10.97 -15.06 -8.45
CA ILE A 562 -10.08 -15.25 -7.28
C ILE A 562 -8.94 -14.23 -7.30
N GLU A 563 -8.34 -13.92 -8.46
CA GLU A 563 -7.34 -12.86 -8.60
C GLU A 563 -7.90 -11.51 -8.10
N ARG A 564 -9.09 -11.11 -8.56
CA ARG A 564 -9.75 -9.88 -8.10
C ARG A 564 -10.05 -9.88 -6.60
N ILE A 565 -10.55 -11.01 -6.07
CA ILE A 565 -10.81 -11.19 -4.62
C ILE A 565 -9.54 -10.94 -3.80
N PHE A 566 -8.38 -11.37 -4.29
CA PHE A 566 -7.10 -11.17 -3.61
C PHE A 566 -6.45 -9.81 -3.91
N GLY A 567 -7.05 -9.03 -4.80
CA GLY A 567 -6.59 -7.71 -5.24
C GLY A 567 -5.52 -7.74 -6.34
N PHE A 568 -5.30 -8.89 -6.98
CA PHE A 568 -4.41 -8.98 -8.14
C PHE A 568 -5.07 -8.44 -9.41
N PRO A 569 -4.29 -7.90 -10.36
CA PRO A 569 -4.77 -7.64 -11.70
C PRO A 569 -5.38 -8.90 -12.34
N LYS A 570 -6.40 -8.70 -13.18
CA LYS A 570 -6.99 -9.80 -13.96
C LYS A 570 -5.92 -10.45 -14.83
N HIS A 571 -5.90 -11.78 -14.89
CA HIS A 571 -4.93 -12.60 -15.61
C HIS A 571 -3.50 -12.56 -15.01
N TYR A 572 -3.34 -12.16 -13.76
CA TYR A 572 -2.02 -12.11 -13.11
C TYR A 572 -1.35 -13.49 -13.01
N THR A 573 -2.10 -14.56 -12.76
CA THR A 573 -1.58 -15.93 -12.69
C THR A 573 -1.77 -16.70 -14.00
N ASP A 574 -2.20 -16.03 -15.06
CA ASP A 574 -2.42 -16.63 -16.38
C ASP A 574 -1.10 -16.72 -17.15
N VAL A 575 -0.25 -17.67 -16.74
CA VAL A 575 1.09 -17.86 -17.29
C VAL A 575 1.43 -19.35 -17.37
N ASN A 576 2.41 -19.69 -18.20
CA ASN A 576 3.04 -21.01 -18.27
C ASN A 576 2.07 -22.19 -18.41
N ASN A 577 0.93 -21.99 -19.11
CA ASN A 577 -0.11 -23.01 -19.28
C ASN A 577 -0.61 -23.66 -17.98
N MET A 578 -0.53 -22.95 -16.85
CA MET A 578 -0.96 -23.48 -15.56
C MET A 578 -2.45 -23.81 -15.58
N GLY A 579 -2.78 -25.05 -15.20
CA GLY A 579 -4.16 -25.47 -15.02
C GLY A 579 -4.84 -24.74 -13.85
N ARG A 580 -6.16 -24.77 -13.83
CA ARG A 580 -7.00 -24.15 -12.79
C ARG A 580 -6.55 -24.48 -11.36
N GLY A 581 -6.20 -25.75 -11.09
CA GLY A 581 -5.74 -26.19 -9.78
C GLY A 581 -4.39 -25.60 -9.37
N GLN A 582 -3.46 -25.43 -10.30
CA GLN A 582 -2.15 -24.80 -10.04
C GLN A 582 -2.34 -23.32 -9.74
N ARG A 583 -3.13 -22.61 -10.55
CA ARG A 583 -3.47 -21.19 -10.33
C ARG A 583 -4.13 -20.97 -8.97
N GLN A 584 -5.07 -21.83 -8.57
CA GLN A 584 -5.66 -21.75 -7.23
C GLN A 584 -4.62 -22.00 -6.12
N LYS A 585 -3.68 -22.93 -6.30
CA LYS A 585 -2.63 -23.18 -5.29
C LYS A 585 -1.74 -21.97 -5.08
N VAL A 586 -1.29 -21.32 -6.16
CA VAL A 586 -0.41 -20.15 -6.03
C VAL A 586 -1.15 -18.94 -5.45
N LEU A 587 -2.41 -18.71 -5.84
CA LEU A 587 -3.26 -17.68 -5.23
C LEU A 587 -3.57 -17.98 -3.75
N GLY A 588 -3.91 -19.23 -3.43
CA GLY A 588 -4.21 -19.63 -2.06
C GLY A 588 -3.07 -19.38 -1.07
N ARG A 589 -1.81 -19.39 -1.55
CA ARG A 589 -0.60 -19.11 -0.77
C ARG A 589 -0.21 -17.64 -0.71
N SER A 590 -0.64 -16.82 -1.67
CA SER A 590 -0.19 -15.43 -1.79
C SER A 590 -0.73 -14.52 -0.68
N TRP A 591 -0.17 -13.32 -0.57
CA TRP A 591 -0.77 -12.28 0.25
C TRP A 591 -1.99 -11.66 -0.41
N SER A 592 -2.78 -10.94 0.40
CA SER A 592 -3.79 -10.02 -0.11
C SER A 592 -3.11 -8.71 -0.50
N VAL A 593 -3.20 -8.35 -1.78
CA VAL A 593 -2.59 -7.14 -2.34
C VAL A 593 -2.96 -5.88 -1.55
N PRO A 594 -4.24 -5.57 -1.24
CA PRO A 594 -4.59 -4.35 -0.50
C PRO A 594 -4.04 -4.33 0.93
N VAL A 595 -3.91 -5.48 1.60
CA VAL A 595 -3.31 -5.56 2.93
C VAL A 595 -1.82 -5.22 2.88
N ILE A 596 -1.08 -5.73 1.90
CA ILE A 596 0.35 -5.43 1.74
C ILE A 596 0.54 -3.98 1.27
N ARG A 597 -0.34 -3.46 0.42
CA ARG A 597 -0.36 -2.04 0.02
C ARG A 597 -0.51 -1.14 1.24
N HIS A 598 -1.42 -1.48 2.15
CA HIS A 598 -1.51 -0.81 3.44
C HIS A 598 -0.18 -0.89 4.19
N LEU A 599 0.36 -2.08 4.44
CA LEU A 599 1.58 -2.23 5.23
C LEU A 599 2.80 -1.47 4.65
N PHE A 600 2.97 -1.43 3.32
CA PHE A 600 4.10 -0.79 2.65
C PHE A 600 3.95 0.72 2.43
N ALA A 601 2.72 1.27 2.43
CA ALA A 601 2.49 2.68 2.12
C ALA A 601 3.35 3.70 2.93
N PRO A 602 3.62 3.50 4.24
CA PRO A 602 4.46 4.41 5.03
C PRO A 602 5.94 4.44 4.59
N LEU A 603 6.41 3.42 3.87
CA LEU A 603 7.80 3.37 3.36
C LEU A 603 8.08 4.51 2.37
N LYS A 604 7.05 5.15 1.82
CA LYS A 604 7.17 6.33 0.94
C LYS A 604 7.84 7.51 1.64
N ASP A 605 7.86 7.54 2.97
CA ASP A 605 8.57 8.59 3.71
C ASP A 605 10.09 8.36 3.80
N TYR A 606 10.58 7.21 3.33
CA TYR A 606 11.99 6.79 3.43
C TYR A 606 12.65 6.59 2.07
N PHE A 607 11.91 6.08 1.08
CA PHE A 607 12.47 5.65 -0.20
C PHE A 607 11.93 6.45 -1.38
N ALA A 608 12.71 6.45 -2.46
CA ALA A 608 12.41 7.21 -3.66
C ALA A 608 11.16 6.65 -4.36
N CYS A 609 10.34 7.54 -4.90
CA CYS A 609 9.14 7.19 -5.65
C CYS A 609 9.17 7.84 -7.03
N GLU A 610 8.54 7.18 -7.99
CA GLU A 610 8.16 7.76 -9.28
C GLU A 610 6.70 8.20 -9.20
N VAL A 611 6.45 9.39 -9.72
CA VAL A 611 5.07 9.80 -10.00
C VAL A 611 4.58 8.94 -11.16
N LEU A 612 3.57 8.12 -10.90
CA LEU A 612 2.97 7.27 -11.92
C LEU A 612 2.16 8.17 -12.87
N LEU A 613 2.80 8.62 -13.96
CA LEU A 613 2.05 9.18 -15.07
C LEU A 613 1.09 8.10 -15.55
N ARG A 614 -0.21 8.41 -15.62
CA ARG A 614 -1.22 7.51 -16.18
C ARG A 614 -0.75 7.07 -17.56
N ALA A 615 -0.26 5.84 -17.66
CA ALA A 615 -0.11 5.17 -18.93
C ALA A 615 -1.51 4.98 -19.47
N ASP A 616 -1.86 5.79 -20.46
CA ASP A 616 -3.03 5.62 -21.30
C ASP A 616 -3.12 4.15 -21.71
N GLN A 617 -4.29 3.52 -21.50
CA GLN A 617 -4.56 2.15 -21.91
C GLN A 617 -4.61 2.08 -23.44
N ARG A 618 -3.45 2.16 -24.10
CA ARG A 618 -3.33 1.78 -25.50
C ARG A 618 -2.94 0.31 -25.53
N GLY A 619 -3.92 -0.50 -25.91
CA GLY A 619 -3.72 -1.87 -26.30
C GLY A 619 -2.51 -2.00 -27.22
N THR A 620 -1.77 -3.07 -26.98
CA THR A 620 -0.76 -3.67 -27.85
C THR A 620 -1.04 -3.42 -29.33
N LYS A 621 -0.36 -2.41 -29.90
CA LYS A 621 0.02 -2.44 -31.31
C LYS A 621 1.48 -2.82 -31.36
N ARG A 622 1.74 -3.97 -32.01
CA ARG A 622 3.07 -4.46 -32.38
C ARG A 622 3.85 -3.31 -33.04
N GLY A 623 4.84 -2.78 -32.32
CA GLY A 623 5.85 -1.87 -32.87
C GLY A 623 7.09 -2.68 -33.19
N THR A 624 7.31 -2.90 -34.48
CA THR A 624 8.58 -3.41 -35.01
C THR A 624 9.72 -2.49 -34.60
N SER A 625 10.83 -3.12 -34.22
CA SER A 625 12.14 -2.50 -34.01
C SER A 625 12.51 -1.52 -35.12
N ASN A 626 12.77 -0.25 -34.77
CA ASN A 626 13.86 0.60 -35.29
C ASN A 626 13.57 2.05 -34.92
N GLU A 627 14.25 2.57 -33.90
CA GLU A 627 14.75 3.96 -33.82
C GLU A 627 15.40 4.20 -32.43
N LEU A 628 16.55 3.56 -32.24
CA LEU A 628 17.53 3.92 -31.22
C LEU A 628 18.84 4.14 -31.96
N ASN A 629 18.97 5.28 -32.64
CA ASN A 629 20.24 5.86 -33.10
C ASN A 629 19.99 7.25 -33.69
N HIS A 630 19.81 8.25 -32.83
CA HIS A 630 20.19 9.63 -33.18
C HIS A 630 20.22 10.51 -31.92
N ARG A 631 21.31 10.41 -31.15
CA ARG A 631 21.76 11.49 -30.25
C ARG A 631 23.21 11.27 -29.80
N PHE A 632 24.12 11.15 -30.77
CA PHE A 632 25.52 11.51 -30.59
C PHE A 632 26.02 12.16 -31.89
N ALA A 633 26.84 13.21 -31.72
CA ALA A 633 27.59 13.95 -32.74
C ALA A 633 26.80 14.86 -33.69
N LYS A 634 26.70 16.15 -33.34
CA LYS A 634 26.64 17.24 -34.31
C LYS A 634 27.68 18.30 -33.95
N LEU A 635 28.91 18.05 -34.36
CA LEU A 635 29.97 19.04 -34.53
C LEU A 635 30.75 18.67 -35.79
N ARG A 636 30.71 19.61 -36.76
CA ARG A 636 31.54 19.77 -37.97
C ARG A 636 31.11 19.13 -39.30
N SER A 637 30.93 20.05 -40.26
CA SER A 637 31.30 20.04 -41.68
C SER A 637 30.64 19.06 -42.67
N SER A 638 29.80 19.62 -43.55
CA SER A 638 29.64 19.26 -44.98
C SER A 638 30.89 19.66 -45.79
N PRO A 639 31.05 19.33 -47.10
CA PRO A 639 30.13 18.59 -48.00
C PRO A 639 30.81 17.48 -48.84
N GLY A 640 30.01 16.65 -49.53
CA GLY A 640 30.49 15.74 -50.58
C GLY A 640 29.45 14.71 -51.04
N GLU A 641 28.95 14.92 -52.26
CA GLU A 641 28.28 14.01 -53.21
C GLU A 641 28.84 12.56 -53.17
N SER A 642 28.21 11.47 -53.63
CA SER A 642 26.94 11.12 -54.26
C SER A 642 26.92 9.59 -54.37
N VAL A 643 25.75 8.98 -54.14
CA VAL A 643 25.14 7.89 -54.93
C VAL A 643 25.86 6.52 -55.07
N ALA A 644 25.16 5.52 -54.52
CA ALA A 644 24.84 4.18 -55.06
C ALA A 644 25.67 2.92 -54.73
N ASN A 645 24.89 1.97 -54.19
CA ASN A 645 24.83 0.53 -54.48
C ASN A 645 25.94 -0.38 -53.96
N ALA A 646 25.59 -1.24 -52.99
CA ALA A 646 25.63 -2.68 -53.20
C ALA A 646 24.83 -3.45 -52.14
N GLN A 647 24.26 -4.56 -52.61
CA GLN A 647 23.42 -5.51 -51.92
C GLN A 647 24.16 -6.34 -50.85
N VAL A 648 23.34 -6.75 -49.89
CA VAL A 648 23.46 -7.85 -48.93
C VAL A 648 24.09 -9.12 -49.51
N ILE A 649 25.07 -9.72 -48.81
CA ILE A 649 25.14 -11.17 -48.55
C ILE A 649 25.75 -11.40 -47.15
N ALA A 650 25.03 -12.16 -46.33
CA ALA A 650 25.39 -12.63 -45.00
C ALA A 650 26.31 -13.85 -45.04
N VAL A 651 27.24 -14.01 -44.08
CA VAL A 651 27.59 -15.34 -43.53
C VAL A 651 28.02 -15.22 -42.06
N ASN A 652 27.55 -16.21 -41.31
CA ASN A 652 27.71 -16.57 -39.91
C ASN A 652 29.14 -17.08 -39.58
N VAL A 653 29.33 -17.73 -38.41
CA VAL A 653 30.51 -18.51 -37.91
C VAL A 653 31.32 -17.72 -36.87
N SER A 654 31.09 -17.87 -35.56
CA SER A 654 31.34 -18.98 -34.61
C SER A 654 32.79 -19.11 -34.09
N SER A 655 32.87 -19.13 -32.75
CA SER A 655 33.75 -19.91 -31.89
C SER A 655 35.24 -19.54 -31.71
N THR A 656 35.72 -19.92 -30.52
CA THR A 656 37.10 -20.00 -29.99
C THR A 656 37.63 -18.69 -29.37
N SER A 657 37.74 -18.55 -28.04
CA SER A 657 38.57 -19.25 -27.02
C SER A 657 40.04 -18.87 -27.04
N ALA A 658 40.51 -18.24 -25.95
CA ALA A 658 41.85 -18.27 -25.35
C ALA A 658 42.02 -16.94 -24.57
N LEU A 659 42.22 -16.98 -23.24
CA LEU A 659 43.53 -16.95 -22.57
C LEU A 659 44.32 -15.68 -22.96
N CYS A 660 44.89 -14.87 -22.09
CA CYS A 660 45.49 -15.06 -20.78
C CYS A 660 45.70 -13.61 -20.27
N SER A 661 45.30 -13.29 -19.03
CA SER A 661 46.19 -13.14 -17.88
C SER A 661 46.97 -11.82 -17.84
N ASP A 662 47.14 -11.37 -16.60
CA ASP A 662 48.17 -10.45 -16.10
C ASP A 662 47.92 -8.96 -16.33
N GLU A 663 48.22 -8.07 -15.41
CA GLU A 663 48.37 -8.06 -13.94
C GLU A 663 48.66 -6.57 -13.62
N LEU A 664 48.58 -6.21 -12.34
CA LEU A 664 49.07 -4.96 -11.75
C LEU A 664 48.30 -3.66 -12.11
N ALA A 665 47.59 -3.03 -11.17
CA ALA A 665 48.11 -2.28 -10.01
C ALA A 665 49.14 -1.22 -10.41
N ALA A 666 49.13 0.02 -9.94
CA ALA A 666 48.23 0.82 -9.14
C ALA A 666 48.80 2.24 -9.23
N HIS A 667 47.95 3.21 -8.89
CA HIS A 667 48.31 4.45 -8.21
C HIS A 667 48.91 5.65 -8.98
N ILE A 668 48.13 6.73 -8.84
CA ILE A 668 48.51 8.11 -8.48
C ILE A 668 49.07 8.96 -9.62
N TYR A 669 48.32 10.00 -9.99
CA TYR A 669 48.79 11.37 -9.81
C TYR A 669 47.61 12.35 -9.70
N GLU A 670 47.71 13.21 -8.69
CA GLU A 670 46.91 14.40 -8.44
C GLU A 670 47.00 15.39 -9.62
N ALA A 671 45.92 16.12 -9.90
CA ALA A 671 45.86 17.57 -9.76
C ALA A 671 44.69 18.14 -10.58
N SER A 672 43.98 19.09 -9.96
CA SER A 672 42.90 19.98 -10.44
C SER A 672 41.47 19.50 -10.17
#